data_AF-A0A811VCZ2-F1
#
_entry.id   AF-A0A811VCZ2-F1
#
_cell.length_a   1.000
_cell.length_b   1.000
_cell.length_c   1.000
_cell.angle_alpha   90.00
_cell.angle_beta   90.00
_cell.angle_gamma   90.00
#
_symmetry.space_group_name_H-M   'P 1'
#
loop_
_entity.id
_entity.type
_entity.pdbx_description
1 polymer ?
#
loop_
_entity_poly.entity_id
_entity_poly.type
_entity_poly.pdbx_seq_one_letter_code
_entity_poly.pdbx_strand_id
1 'polypeptide(L)'
;MNVDKSVINTTNKKMDDPLRPKAVPLAAETVLWFEFLLDPQLITKHLQKSNPDPSALELMSQFITVTPDVIVLSSPEPENMPGGMPVTPGAGVTTAPTLVNNSEGLRLPRKQIALKILALKVATWLKWNLDVLEKSLPISKQLFLLRDLCTICFGKLVSIPLLQDFQPKITPDGHEHAARFALTFYHRWVLRLQILKDIAMKAARPSIANMFVPMEPMHQFFAPEIPPQNSVEYLQELCKSTEPFYVFTYDTFVTLHADTETMRQNFEHMQKISLPELRAQIYFDLVNFYLYTKQYRLAREAVNECRRNLKEMKADYKTESAKHSTVVGYLFCHVNDDELEGYLLACGCSEQRTTLTERFNASSLKQYRNITEILQEDNHIREIPLVSRRILELDIEGAISQGSLKEARVLEMQVAALNVVRSIFEDGNIFISVDYFEKYKHMNCYVAIMEAINNVLPHCTLSERNTIKNFLIDSILKQNNGKQFLQHLQHLKIFTPTELQDLERQTAEEELIVPPLATLNEWKFSSKIMRIEVGSLERHLISCTNANTVRKLLVKLAATNPTKPLWTVNPSWEIATPIKSLLMSMQRGFLQDFAYVLLGKAREMTAKGDYVGAVSMLSVLKSETQRQELSNTIMVSKLGKLVNWEILLIQITQCLEEWNCKTLDLQSLANRCKLCLVSLQSTDNIIPRIEVSFCGKKIGFFLFTFTNKPPPRRTDSGKLRSNATQPGRLEFDNVLG
;
A
#
# COMPACT_ATOMS: atom_id res chain seq x y z
N MET A 1 -37.19 -18.79 71.76
CA MET A 1 -37.60 -19.87 72.68
C MET A 1 -38.14 -21.01 71.81
N ASN A 2 -37.67 -22.26 71.78
CA ASN A 2 -36.63 -23.05 72.43
C ASN A 2 -36.29 -24.18 71.42
N VAL A 3 -35.03 -24.37 71.01
CA VAL A 3 -34.06 -25.37 71.52
C VAL A 3 -34.37 -26.84 71.17
N ASP A 4 -33.50 -27.36 70.31
CA ASP A 4 -32.87 -28.69 70.19
C ASP A 4 -33.64 -30.01 70.22
N LYS A 5 -33.27 -30.86 69.26
CA LYS A 5 -32.56 -32.12 69.57
C LYS A 5 -31.61 -32.50 68.42
N SER A 6 -30.33 -32.38 68.71
CA SER A 6 -29.23 -33.03 68.03
C SER A 6 -29.19 -34.54 68.35
N VAL A 7 -28.32 -35.23 67.61
CA VAL A 7 -27.73 -36.56 67.83
C VAL A 7 -28.47 -37.72 67.14
N ILE A 8 -27.84 -38.27 66.10
CA ILE A 8 -27.20 -39.59 66.13
C ILE A 8 -26.21 -39.73 64.94
N ASN A 9 -24.95 -39.94 65.30
CA ASN A 9 -23.87 -40.67 64.61
C ASN A 9 -23.31 -40.19 63.25
N THR A 10 -22.20 -39.47 63.36
CA THR A 10 -20.88 -39.83 62.81
C THR A 10 -20.78 -41.20 62.12
N THR A 11 -20.34 -41.21 60.85
CA THR A 11 -19.07 -41.80 60.39
C THR A 11 -18.93 -41.66 58.87
N ASN A 12 -17.68 -41.61 58.39
CA ASN A 12 -17.25 -41.48 56.99
C ASN A 12 -17.32 -40.09 56.35
N LYS A 13 -16.46 -39.20 56.84
CA LYS A 13 -15.90 -38.11 56.04
C LYS A 13 -14.97 -38.73 54.97
N LYS A 14 -15.54 -39.20 53.86
CA LYS A 14 -14.76 -39.41 52.64
C LYS A 14 -14.39 -38.02 52.13
N MET A 15 -13.10 -37.78 51.96
CA MET A 15 -12.53 -36.57 51.39
C MET A 15 -13.07 -36.46 49.95
N ASP A 16 -14.03 -35.57 49.74
CA ASP A 16 -14.55 -35.24 48.41
C ASP A 16 -13.41 -34.62 47.61
N ASP A 17 -12.99 -35.31 46.56
CA ASP A 17 -11.99 -34.86 45.59
C ASP A 17 -12.54 -33.62 44.86
N PRO A 18 -11.92 -32.44 45.01
CA PRO A 18 -12.38 -31.18 44.40
C PRO A 18 -12.22 -31.16 42.87
N LEU A 19 -11.66 -32.21 42.26
CA LEU A 19 -11.41 -32.30 40.82
C LEU A 19 -12.40 -33.18 40.05
N ARG A 20 -13.40 -33.78 40.71
CA ARG A 20 -14.51 -34.43 39.99
C ARG A 20 -15.60 -33.40 39.67
N PRO A 21 -15.91 -33.13 38.39
CA PRO A 21 -17.01 -32.25 38.04
C PRO A 21 -18.33 -32.87 38.53
N LYS A 22 -18.94 -32.25 39.55
CA LYS A 22 -20.34 -32.53 39.91
C LYS A 22 -21.21 -31.97 38.79
N ALA A 23 -22.12 -32.79 38.26
CA ALA A 23 -23.12 -32.32 37.32
C ALA A 23 -23.95 -31.22 38.01
N VAL A 24 -23.84 -29.99 37.51
CA VAL A 24 -24.70 -28.88 37.93
C VAL A 24 -26.14 -29.28 37.57
N PRO A 25 -27.12 -29.20 38.49
CA PRO A 25 -28.50 -29.46 38.14
C PRO A 25 -28.90 -28.50 37.02
N LEU A 26 -29.39 -29.03 35.89
CA LEU A 26 -30.01 -28.22 34.84
C LEU A 26 -31.05 -27.32 35.52
N ALA A 27 -31.00 -26.01 35.26
CA ALA A 27 -32.02 -25.10 35.76
C ALA A 27 -33.39 -25.62 35.32
N ALA A 28 -34.41 -25.51 36.17
CA ALA A 28 -35.76 -26.03 35.91
C ALA A 28 -36.43 -25.46 34.63
N GLU A 29 -35.78 -24.48 33.98
CA GLU A 29 -36.23 -23.80 32.76
C GLU A 29 -35.48 -24.25 31.49
N THR A 30 -34.46 -25.12 31.59
CA THR A 30 -33.70 -25.60 30.42
C THR A 30 -34.48 -26.68 29.66
N VAL A 31 -35.05 -26.31 28.52
CA VAL A 31 -35.77 -27.23 27.63
C VAL A 31 -34.78 -28.08 26.83
N LEU A 32 -34.84 -29.40 26.97
CA LEU A 32 -33.98 -30.32 26.22
C LEU A 32 -34.53 -30.58 24.81
N TRP A 33 -33.65 -30.87 23.83
CA TRP A 33 -34.05 -31.00 22.42
C TRP A 33 -35.15 -32.05 22.16
N PHE A 34 -35.21 -33.12 22.98
CA PHE A 34 -36.20 -34.19 22.80
C PHE A 34 -37.59 -33.79 23.30
N GLU A 35 -37.71 -32.78 24.17
CA GLU A 35 -39.00 -32.31 24.67
C GLU A 35 -39.84 -31.69 23.56
N PHE A 36 -39.18 -31.11 22.54
CA PHE A 36 -39.83 -30.63 21.31
C PHE A 36 -40.46 -31.74 20.45
N LEU A 37 -40.10 -33.01 20.67
CA LEU A 37 -40.76 -34.16 20.05
C LEU A 37 -41.98 -34.64 20.87
N LEU A 38 -42.07 -34.24 22.14
CA LEU A 38 -43.12 -34.66 23.06
C LEU A 38 -44.30 -33.67 23.05
N ASP A 39 -44.02 -32.36 23.01
CA ASP A 39 -45.05 -31.30 22.92
C ASP A 39 -44.95 -30.52 21.59
N PRO A 40 -45.91 -30.71 20.65
CA PRO A 40 -46.02 -29.96 19.40
C PRO A 40 -46.04 -28.43 19.54
N GLN A 41 -46.57 -27.90 20.63
CA GLN A 41 -46.71 -26.45 20.84
C GLN A 41 -45.45 -25.84 21.46
N LEU A 42 -44.57 -26.66 22.02
CA LEU A 42 -43.39 -26.20 22.76
C LEU A 42 -42.44 -25.42 21.86
N ILE A 43 -42.24 -25.87 20.62
CA ILE A 43 -41.39 -25.17 19.65
C ILE A 43 -41.93 -23.78 19.32
N THR A 44 -43.25 -23.64 19.18
CA THR A 44 -43.89 -22.34 18.91
C THR A 44 -43.78 -21.41 20.10
N LYS A 45 -44.11 -21.89 21.31
CA LYS A 45 -43.98 -21.12 22.55
C LYS A 45 -42.54 -20.69 22.82
N HIS A 46 -41.57 -21.56 22.52
CA HIS A 46 -40.15 -21.28 22.70
C HIS A 46 -39.66 -20.20 21.75
N LEU A 47 -39.94 -20.33 20.44
CA LEU A 47 -39.48 -19.37 19.43
C LEU A 47 -40.11 -17.97 19.60
N GLN A 48 -41.29 -17.87 20.22
CA GLN A 48 -41.96 -16.60 20.53
C GLN A 48 -41.37 -15.85 21.73
N LYS A 49 -40.49 -16.47 22.54
CA LYS A 49 -39.81 -15.79 23.65
C LYS A 49 -38.93 -14.65 23.12
N SER A 50 -38.77 -13.58 23.89
CA SER A 50 -37.92 -12.44 23.51
C SER A 50 -36.44 -12.79 23.38
N ASN A 51 -35.95 -13.73 24.18
CA ASN A 51 -34.59 -14.27 24.10
C ASN A 51 -34.62 -15.78 24.35
N PRO A 52 -34.94 -16.59 23.32
CA PRO A 52 -35.00 -18.04 23.47
C PRO A 52 -33.60 -18.62 23.70
N ASP A 53 -33.44 -19.44 24.75
CA ASP A 53 -32.23 -20.21 25.02
C ASP A 53 -32.58 -21.71 25.09
N PRO A 54 -32.11 -22.54 24.14
CA PRO A 54 -31.26 -22.20 22.99
C PRO A 54 -31.98 -21.34 21.93
N SER A 55 -31.23 -20.53 21.20
CA SER A 55 -31.74 -19.70 20.10
C SER A 55 -32.29 -20.56 18.95
N ALA A 56 -33.06 -19.97 18.04
CA ALA A 56 -33.58 -20.67 16.86
C ALA A 56 -32.45 -21.34 16.04
N LEU A 57 -31.33 -20.65 15.85
CA LEU A 57 -30.19 -21.19 15.11
C LEU A 57 -29.53 -22.37 15.84
N GLU A 58 -29.39 -22.28 17.16
CA GLU A 58 -28.85 -23.36 17.99
C GLU A 58 -29.78 -24.56 18.00
N LEU A 59 -31.10 -24.37 18.09
CA LEU A 59 -32.09 -25.44 18.00
C LEU A 59 -32.02 -26.17 16.67
N MET A 60 -32.04 -25.44 15.55
CA MET A 60 -31.89 -26.04 14.22
C MET A 60 -30.56 -26.81 14.11
N SER A 61 -29.48 -26.22 14.60
CA SER A 61 -28.15 -26.83 14.63
C SER A 61 -28.11 -28.11 15.48
N GLN A 62 -28.82 -28.13 16.61
CA GLN A 62 -28.98 -29.31 17.47
C GLN A 62 -29.81 -30.39 16.78
N PHE A 63 -30.97 -30.05 16.21
CA PHE A 63 -31.83 -31.00 15.48
C PHE A 63 -31.11 -31.67 14.32
N ILE A 64 -30.33 -30.91 13.54
CA ILE A 64 -29.49 -31.47 12.46
C ILE A 64 -28.45 -32.43 13.03
N THR A 65 -27.77 -32.07 14.13
CA THR A 65 -26.71 -32.91 14.72
C THR A 65 -27.23 -34.19 15.37
N VAL A 66 -28.41 -34.17 16.00
CA VAL A 66 -28.99 -35.37 16.64
C VAL A 66 -29.74 -36.27 15.66
N THR A 67 -29.96 -35.81 14.41
CA THR A 67 -30.56 -36.62 13.35
C THR A 67 -29.55 -37.66 12.88
N PRO A 68 -29.83 -38.97 13.02
CA PRO A 68 -28.89 -40.01 12.58
C PRO A 68 -28.70 -39.97 11.06
N ASP A 69 -27.44 -40.09 10.62
CA ASP A 69 -27.12 -40.29 9.21
C ASP A 69 -27.50 -41.71 8.77
N VAL A 70 -27.97 -41.83 7.53
CA VAL A 70 -28.51 -43.06 6.96
C VAL A 70 -27.40 -44.09 6.80
N ILE A 71 -27.22 -44.99 7.77
CA ILE A 71 -26.55 -46.28 7.56
C ILE A 71 -27.66 -47.33 7.45
N VAL A 72 -28.04 -47.69 6.23
CA VAL A 72 -28.82 -48.91 5.99
C VAL A 72 -27.83 -50.08 6.06
N LEU A 73 -27.60 -50.60 7.26
CA LEU A 73 -27.11 -51.97 7.41
C LEU A 73 -28.31 -52.88 7.15
N SER A 74 -28.40 -53.44 5.95
CA SER A 74 -29.19 -54.63 5.72
C SER A 74 -28.64 -55.73 6.63
N SER A 75 -29.37 -56.13 7.67
CA SER A 75 -29.06 -57.35 8.41
C SER A 75 -29.10 -58.54 7.45
N PRO A 76 -28.06 -59.39 7.39
CA PRO A 76 -28.25 -60.76 6.96
C PRO A 76 -28.91 -61.54 8.11
N GLU A 77 -29.80 -62.47 7.75
CA GLU A 77 -30.43 -63.43 8.65
C GLU A 77 -29.39 -64.22 9.47
N PRO A 78 -29.76 -64.76 10.65
CA PRO A 78 -28.82 -65.47 11.51
C PRO A 78 -28.71 -66.93 11.07
N GLU A 79 -27.68 -67.26 10.28
CA GLU A 79 -27.22 -68.65 10.20
C GLU A 79 -25.95 -68.83 11.04
N ASN A 80 -26.11 -69.64 12.10
CA ASN A 80 -25.14 -70.46 12.83
C ASN A 80 -23.65 -70.28 12.51
N MET A 81 -22.86 -69.84 13.51
CA MET A 81 -21.75 -70.60 14.13
C MET A 81 -21.00 -69.75 15.19
N PRO A 82 -20.36 -70.37 16.21
CA PRO A 82 -19.90 -69.70 17.43
C PRO A 82 -18.42 -69.31 17.36
N GLY A 83 -18.08 -68.16 17.96
CA GLY A 83 -16.68 -67.78 18.21
C GLY A 83 -16.46 -66.28 18.12
N GLY A 84 -16.67 -65.57 19.24
CA GLY A 84 -16.52 -64.12 19.31
C GLY A 84 -15.06 -63.66 19.39
N MET A 85 -14.80 -62.51 18.77
CA MET A 85 -13.77 -61.52 19.13
C MET A 85 -14.25 -60.15 18.57
N PRO A 86 -14.30 -59.06 19.36
CA PRO A 86 -14.72 -57.76 18.86
C PRO A 86 -13.54 -57.07 18.16
N VAL A 87 -13.71 -56.70 16.89
CA VAL A 87 -12.78 -55.81 16.17
C VAL A 87 -13.37 -54.40 16.15
N THR A 88 -12.60 -53.46 16.69
CA THR A 88 -12.83 -52.00 16.71
C THR A 88 -12.91 -51.40 15.30
N PRO A 89 -13.81 -50.44 15.01
CA PRO A 89 -13.90 -49.82 13.69
C PRO A 89 -12.89 -48.68 13.56
N GLY A 90 -11.90 -48.88 12.69
CA GLY A 90 -10.98 -47.86 12.21
C GLY A 90 -11.02 -47.76 10.70
N ALA A 91 -11.35 -46.55 10.22
CA ALA A 91 -10.99 -45.93 8.95
C ALA A 91 -11.12 -46.71 7.63
N GLY A 92 -12.00 -46.18 6.77
CA GLY A 92 -11.76 -46.04 5.34
C GLY A 92 -12.46 -47.08 4.46
N VAL A 93 -13.59 -46.70 3.85
CA VAL A 93 -13.95 -47.20 2.52
C VAL A 93 -14.71 -46.11 1.76
N THR A 94 -14.08 -45.65 0.67
CA THR A 94 -14.71 -45.07 -0.51
C THR A 94 -15.53 -46.14 -1.22
N THR A 95 -16.85 -46.09 -1.14
CA THR A 95 -17.75 -46.73 -2.11
C THR A 95 -19.01 -45.89 -2.26
N ALA A 96 -19.32 -45.53 -3.51
CA ALA A 96 -20.59 -44.93 -3.87
C ALA A 96 -21.74 -45.88 -3.53
N PRO A 97 -22.86 -45.40 -2.96
CA PRO A 97 -24.01 -46.27 -2.74
C PRO A 97 -24.75 -46.45 -4.07
N THR A 98 -24.61 -47.64 -4.66
CA THR A 98 -25.52 -48.13 -5.70
C THR A 98 -26.87 -48.39 -5.03
N LEU A 99 -27.77 -47.41 -5.05
CA LEU A 99 -29.17 -47.59 -4.66
C LEU A 99 -29.99 -47.88 -5.92
N VAL A 100 -30.05 -49.14 -6.31
CA VAL A 100 -31.13 -49.66 -7.14
C VAL A 100 -31.99 -50.52 -6.23
N ASN A 101 -33.16 -50.00 -5.84
CA ASN A 101 -34.35 -50.83 -5.62
C ASN A 101 -35.61 -49.96 -5.65
N ASN A 102 -36.49 -50.29 -6.60
CA ASN A 102 -37.80 -49.69 -6.83
C ASN A 102 -38.71 -49.84 -5.61
N SER A 103 -38.68 -48.87 -4.70
CA SER A 103 -39.75 -48.63 -3.74
C SER A 103 -40.19 -47.18 -3.85
N GLU A 104 -41.42 -46.95 -4.32
CA GLU A 104 -41.95 -45.63 -4.70
C GLU A 104 -42.44 -44.80 -3.49
N GLY A 105 -41.60 -44.59 -2.46
CA GLY A 105 -42.00 -43.76 -1.32
C GLY A 105 -40.89 -43.43 -0.32
N LEU A 106 -41.16 -42.50 0.59
CA LEU A 106 -40.19 -42.04 1.58
C LEU A 106 -40.05 -43.06 2.73
N ARG A 107 -38.99 -43.87 2.73
CA ARG A 107 -38.71 -44.84 3.79
C ARG A 107 -37.62 -44.36 4.77
N LEU A 108 -38.03 -43.52 5.72
CA LEU A 108 -37.17 -43.07 6.84
C LEU A 108 -37.81 -43.43 8.19
N PRO A 109 -37.01 -43.73 9.23
CA PRO A 109 -37.53 -43.89 10.58
C PRO A 109 -38.30 -42.64 11.05
N ARG A 110 -39.42 -42.84 11.73
CA ARG A 110 -40.30 -41.76 12.21
C ARG A 110 -39.56 -40.71 13.05
N LYS A 111 -38.67 -41.14 13.94
CA LYS A 111 -37.81 -40.24 14.72
C LYS A 111 -36.96 -39.32 13.83
N GLN A 112 -36.41 -39.87 12.74
CA GLN A 112 -35.59 -39.11 11.81
C GLN A 112 -36.44 -38.09 11.05
N ILE A 113 -37.63 -38.47 10.59
CA ILE A 113 -38.57 -37.56 9.92
C ILE A 113 -39.00 -36.43 10.86
N ALA A 114 -39.33 -36.75 12.12
CA ALA A 114 -39.74 -35.75 13.11
C ALA A 114 -38.65 -34.71 13.39
N LEU A 115 -37.39 -35.13 13.55
CA LEU A 115 -36.26 -34.21 13.74
C LEU A 115 -35.99 -33.34 12.51
N LYS A 116 -36.07 -33.92 11.31
CA LYS A 116 -35.96 -33.16 10.05
C LYS A 116 -37.05 -32.10 9.95
N ILE A 117 -38.30 -32.45 10.22
CA ILE A 117 -39.43 -31.51 10.21
C ILE A 117 -39.23 -30.39 11.23
N LEU A 118 -38.74 -30.70 12.44
CA LEU A 118 -38.43 -29.66 13.43
C LEU A 118 -37.38 -28.68 12.91
N ALA A 119 -36.28 -29.17 12.31
CA ALA A 119 -35.27 -28.30 11.70
C ALA A 119 -35.85 -27.42 10.57
N LEU A 120 -36.68 -28.00 9.69
CA LEU A 120 -37.34 -27.26 8.61
C LEU A 120 -38.37 -26.24 9.12
N LYS A 121 -39.09 -26.57 10.20
CA LYS A 121 -40.02 -25.64 10.86
C LYS A 121 -39.26 -24.45 11.47
N VAL A 122 -38.11 -24.67 12.10
CA VAL A 122 -37.23 -23.57 12.54
C VAL A 122 -36.71 -22.76 11.35
N ALA A 123 -36.36 -23.40 10.23
CA ALA A 123 -35.93 -22.68 9.02
C ALA A 123 -37.04 -21.76 8.46
N THR A 124 -38.31 -22.17 8.54
CA THR A 124 -39.44 -21.28 8.19
C THR A 124 -39.59 -20.09 9.14
N TRP A 125 -39.31 -20.27 10.45
CA TRP A 125 -39.27 -19.16 11.41
C TRP A 125 -38.18 -18.14 11.06
N LEU A 126 -37.03 -18.63 10.60
CA LEU A 126 -35.92 -17.80 10.08
C LEU A 126 -36.15 -17.31 8.65
N LYS A 127 -37.34 -17.51 8.08
CA LYS A 127 -37.75 -17.10 6.74
C LYS A 127 -36.85 -17.58 5.61
N TRP A 128 -36.13 -18.70 5.80
CA TRP A 128 -35.16 -19.19 4.82
C TRP A 128 -34.13 -18.12 4.41
N ASN A 129 -33.73 -17.24 5.32
CA ASN A 129 -32.76 -16.19 5.02
C ASN A 129 -31.33 -16.78 4.93
N LEU A 130 -30.78 -16.86 3.71
CA LEU A 130 -29.44 -17.38 3.45
C LEU A 130 -28.34 -16.55 4.16
N ASP A 131 -28.49 -15.24 4.32
CA ASP A 131 -27.51 -14.40 5.04
C ASP A 131 -27.39 -14.82 6.51
N VAL A 132 -28.50 -15.23 7.11
CA VAL A 132 -28.55 -15.71 8.51
C VAL A 132 -27.99 -17.13 8.60
N LEU A 133 -28.38 -18.02 7.69
CA LEU A 133 -27.93 -19.41 7.69
C LEU A 133 -26.43 -19.55 7.40
N GLU A 134 -25.89 -18.78 6.47
CA GLU A 134 -24.49 -18.85 6.05
C GLU A 134 -23.52 -18.34 7.11
N LYS A 135 -23.92 -17.31 7.86
CA LYS A 135 -23.09 -16.73 8.94
C LYS A 135 -23.08 -17.60 10.20
N SER A 136 -24.16 -18.34 10.44
CA SER A 136 -24.39 -19.01 11.72
C SER A 136 -24.28 -20.54 11.67
N LEU A 137 -24.39 -21.17 10.51
CA LEU A 137 -24.25 -22.62 10.36
C LEU A 137 -23.00 -23.00 9.55
N PRO A 138 -22.25 -24.04 9.97
CA PRO A 138 -21.23 -24.65 9.12
C PRO A 138 -21.81 -25.20 7.81
N ILE A 139 -21.00 -25.21 6.75
CA ILE A 139 -21.39 -25.70 5.40
C ILE A 139 -21.99 -27.12 5.44
N SER A 140 -21.43 -28.01 6.27
CA SER A 140 -21.96 -29.37 6.45
C SER A 140 -23.41 -29.38 6.96
N LYS A 141 -23.75 -28.51 7.91
CA LYS A 141 -25.12 -28.38 8.43
C LYS A 141 -26.06 -27.75 7.40
N GLN A 142 -25.58 -26.81 6.59
CA GLN A 142 -26.34 -26.24 5.48
C GLN A 142 -26.68 -27.32 4.44
N LEU A 143 -25.72 -28.19 4.10
CA LEU A 143 -25.91 -29.34 3.22
C LEU A 143 -26.95 -30.34 3.76
N PHE A 144 -26.90 -30.66 5.05
CA PHE A 144 -27.90 -31.53 5.68
C PHE A 144 -29.30 -30.91 5.66
N LEU A 145 -29.42 -29.62 5.96
CA LEU A 145 -30.70 -28.90 5.90
C LEU A 145 -31.28 -28.93 4.47
N LEU A 146 -30.44 -28.69 3.45
CA LEU A 146 -30.84 -28.77 2.03
C LEU A 146 -31.25 -30.18 1.61
N ARG A 147 -30.49 -31.19 2.01
CA ARG A 147 -30.81 -32.61 1.79
C ARG A 147 -32.17 -32.95 2.38
N ASP A 148 -32.41 -32.53 3.61
CA ASP A 148 -33.63 -32.82 4.33
C ASP A 148 -34.82 -32.06 3.74
N LEU A 149 -34.65 -30.79 3.34
CA LEU A 149 -35.64 -30.02 2.61
C LEU A 149 -36.04 -30.73 1.31
N CYS A 150 -35.08 -31.04 0.44
CA CYS A 150 -35.35 -31.74 -0.82
C CYS A 150 -36.01 -33.10 -0.57
N THR A 151 -35.53 -33.87 0.40
CA THR A 151 -36.07 -35.20 0.70
C THR A 151 -37.56 -35.14 1.07
N ILE A 152 -37.95 -34.20 1.93
CA ILE A 152 -39.35 -34.01 2.34
C ILE A 152 -40.19 -33.45 1.18
N CYS A 153 -39.66 -32.52 0.39
CA CYS A 153 -40.42 -31.89 -0.70
C CYS A 153 -40.67 -32.82 -1.90
N PHE A 154 -39.71 -33.71 -2.22
CA PHE A 154 -39.85 -34.68 -3.31
C PHE A 154 -40.48 -36.00 -2.87
N GLY A 155 -40.67 -36.22 -1.57
CA GLY A 155 -41.20 -37.46 -0.99
C GLY A 155 -40.31 -38.69 -1.25
N LYS A 156 -39.01 -38.49 -1.48
CA LYS A 156 -38.00 -39.54 -1.72
C LYS A 156 -36.65 -39.07 -1.22
N LEU A 157 -35.74 -40.01 -0.97
CA LEU A 157 -34.36 -39.66 -0.63
C LEU A 157 -33.69 -38.92 -1.80
N VAL A 158 -33.23 -37.69 -1.54
CA VAL A 158 -32.50 -36.87 -2.51
C VAL A 158 -31.06 -36.71 -2.02
N SER A 159 -30.09 -37.07 -2.86
CA SER A 159 -28.68 -36.78 -2.60
C SER A 159 -28.37 -35.32 -2.89
N ILE A 160 -27.65 -34.66 -1.98
CA ILE A 160 -27.07 -33.33 -2.19
C ILE A 160 -25.54 -33.48 -2.13
N PRO A 161 -24.77 -32.95 -3.09
CA PRO A 161 -25.19 -32.15 -4.25
C PRO A 161 -26.08 -32.90 -5.25
N LEU A 162 -26.87 -32.15 -6.00
CA LEU A 162 -27.66 -32.73 -7.09
C LEU A 162 -26.72 -33.23 -8.18
N LEU A 163 -27.00 -34.44 -8.69
CA LEU A 163 -26.29 -35.00 -9.85
C LEU A 163 -26.67 -34.23 -11.12
N GLN A 164 -25.77 -34.22 -12.12
CA GLN A 164 -25.99 -33.49 -13.37
C GLN A 164 -27.27 -33.90 -14.11
N ASP A 165 -27.65 -35.18 -14.00
CA ASP A 165 -28.87 -35.75 -14.60
C ASP A 165 -30.04 -35.85 -13.61
N PHE A 166 -30.06 -35.03 -12.55
CA PHE A 166 -31.12 -35.08 -11.55
C PHE A 166 -32.50 -34.84 -12.18
N GLN A 167 -33.35 -35.88 -12.13
CA GLN A 167 -34.73 -35.80 -12.60
C GLN A 167 -35.66 -35.42 -11.45
N PRO A 168 -36.42 -34.31 -11.54
CA PRO A 168 -37.33 -33.84 -10.50
C PRO A 168 -38.63 -34.66 -10.45
N LYS A 169 -38.53 -35.99 -10.40
CA LYS A 169 -39.69 -36.87 -10.19
C LYS A 169 -40.16 -36.76 -8.75
N ILE A 170 -41.38 -36.29 -8.55
CA ILE A 170 -42.04 -36.13 -7.25
C ILE A 170 -42.87 -37.40 -6.99
N THR A 171 -42.76 -37.99 -5.79
CA THR A 171 -43.58 -39.14 -5.38
C THR A 171 -44.91 -38.66 -4.79
N PRO A 172 -45.89 -39.55 -4.53
CA PRO A 172 -47.16 -39.17 -3.88
C PRO A 172 -47.03 -38.54 -2.49
N ASP A 173 -45.87 -38.71 -1.84
CA ASP A 173 -45.57 -38.12 -0.53
C ASP A 173 -44.94 -36.70 -0.64
N GLY A 174 -44.58 -36.27 -1.85
CA GLY A 174 -44.02 -34.95 -2.13
C GLY A 174 -45.06 -33.96 -2.66
N HIS A 175 -44.61 -32.74 -2.97
CA HIS A 175 -45.47 -31.67 -3.49
C HIS A 175 -44.74 -30.77 -4.48
N GLU A 176 -45.40 -30.42 -5.58
CA GLU A 176 -44.77 -29.69 -6.70
C GLU A 176 -44.26 -28.31 -6.31
N HIS A 177 -45.10 -27.50 -5.65
CA HIS A 177 -44.70 -26.16 -5.22
C HIS A 177 -43.57 -26.20 -4.18
N ALA A 178 -43.58 -27.21 -3.30
CA ALA A 178 -42.56 -27.41 -2.28
C ALA A 178 -41.22 -27.81 -2.93
N ALA A 179 -41.26 -28.72 -3.90
CA ALA A 179 -40.09 -29.15 -4.66
C ALA A 179 -39.48 -28.00 -5.46
N ARG A 180 -40.30 -27.15 -6.08
CA ARG A 180 -39.84 -25.95 -6.80
C ARG A 180 -39.15 -24.95 -5.88
N PHE A 181 -39.69 -24.71 -4.68
CA PHE A 181 -39.02 -23.87 -3.68
C PHE A 181 -37.67 -24.47 -3.27
N ALA A 182 -37.64 -25.78 -2.95
CA ALA A 182 -36.43 -26.47 -2.51
C ALA A 182 -35.31 -26.41 -3.57
N LEU A 183 -35.63 -26.64 -4.85
CA LEU A 183 -34.68 -26.50 -5.95
C LEU A 183 -34.18 -25.07 -6.10
N THR A 184 -35.08 -24.09 -6.03
CA THR A 184 -34.70 -22.67 -6.12
C THR A 184 -33.76 -22.28 -4.99
N PHE A 185 -34.06 -22.71 -3.76
CA PHE A 185 -33.23 -22.46 -2.60
C PHE A 185 -31.85 -23.13 -2.72
N TYR A 186 -31.79 -24.38 -3.22
CA TYR A 186 -30.53 -25.07 -3.52
C TYR A 186 -29.69 -24.30 -4.55
N HIS A 187 -30.25 -23.92 -5.69
CA HIS A 187 -29.49 -23.24 -6.75
C HIS A 187 -28.99 -21.86 -6.32
N ARG A 188 -29.76 -21.12 -5.52
CA ARG A 188 -29.30 -19.86 -4.89
C ARG A 188 -28.12 -20.10 -3.95
N TRP A 189 -28.23 -21.12 -3.09
CA TRP A 189 -27.15 -21.51 -2.18
C TRP A 189 -25.88 -21.92 -2.93
N VAL A 190 -25.98 -22.65 -4.04
CA VAL A 190 -24.82 -23.04 -4.86
C VAL A 190 -24.05 -21.83 -5.38
N LEU A 191 -24.73 -20.77 -5.84
CA LEU A 191 -24.05 -19.55 -6.31
C LEU A 191 -23.29 -18.86 -5.18
N ARG A 192 -23.93 -18.70 -4.02
CA ARG A 192 -23.34 -18.04 -2.84
C ARG A 192 -22.19 -18.83 -2.25
N LEU A 193 -22.29 -20.16 -2.26
CA LEU A 193 -21.23 -21.08 -1.83
C LEU A 193 -19.92 -20.87 -2.59
N GLN A 194 -19.95 -20.56 -3.90
CA GLN A 194 -18.73 -20.32 -4.67
C GLN A 194 -17.91 -19.15 -4.10
N ILE A 195 -18.60 -18.11 -3.64
CA ILE A 195 -18.00 -16.90 -3.09
C ILE A 195 -17.46 -17.20 -1.67
N LEU A 196 -18.27 -17.86 -0.84
CA LEU A 196 -17.90 -18.21 0.53
C LEU A 196 -16.66 -19.12 0.59
N LYS A 197 -16.55 -20.08 -0.33
CA LYS A 197 -15.37 -20.96 -0.45
C LYS A 197 -14.09 -20.15 -0.66
N ASP A 198 -14.08 -19.23 -1.62
CA ASP A 198 -12.88 -18.46 -1.97
C ASP A 198 -12.48 -17.47 -0.85
N ILE A 199 -13.46 -16.86 -0.18
CA ILE A 199 -13.22 -16.02 1.00
C ILE A 199 -12.54 -16.83 2.12
N ALA A 200 -13.07 -18.03 2.42
CA ALA A 200 -12.50 -18.91 3.44
C ALA A 200 -11.08 -19.37 3.08
N MET A 201 -10.81 -19.71 1.82
CA MET A 201 -9.47 -20.08 1.34
C MET A 201 -8.47 -18.93 1.48
N LYS A 202 -8.88 -17.68 1.19
CA LYS A 202 -8.01 -16.49 1.32
C LYS A 202 -7.74 -16.09 2.78
N ALA A 203 -8.67 -16.35 3.69
CA ALA A 203 -8.51 -16.07 5.12
C ALA A 203 -7.58 -17.07 5.82
N ALA A 204 -7.48 -18.29 5.30
CA ALA A 204 -6.59 -19.33 5.83
C ALA A 204 -5.11 -19.02 5.51
N ARG A 205 -4.45 -18.21 6.35
CA ARG A 205 -2.98 -18.08 6.31
C ARG A 205 -2.35 -19.33 6.93
N PRO A 206 -1.33 -19.95 6.30
CA PRO A 206 -0.52 -20.96 6.97
C PRO A 206 0.22 -20.31 8.14
N SER A 207 -0.10 -20.71 9.37
CA SER A 207 0.75 -20.36 10.52
C SER A 207 2.06 -21.13 10.40
N ILE A 208 3.19 -20.43 10.48
CA ILE A 208 4.54 -21.00 10.36
C ILE A 208 5.04 -21.57 11.71
N ALA A 209 4.21 -21.57 12.75
CA ALA A 209 4.59 -22.05 14.06
C ALA A 209 3.71 -23.23 14.51
N ASN A 210 4.34 -24.40 14.51
CA ASN A 210 4.02 -25.60 15.27
C ASN A 210 2.86 -26.48 14.80
N MET A 211 3.21 -27.77 14.70
CA MET A 211 2.42 -28.90 14.25
C MET A 211 2.01 -28.85 12.78
N PHE A 212 2.52 -29.84 12.04
CA PHE A 212 1.93 -30.37 10.83
C PHE A 212 0.48 -30.79 11.19
N VAL A 213 -0.46 -29.85 11.21
CA VAL A 213 -1.86 -30.19 11.02
C VAL A 213 -1.89 -30.64 9.58
N PRO A 214 -2.17 -31.93 9.29
CA PRO A 214 -2.27 -32.40 7.92
C PRO A 214 -3.19 -31.43 7.17
N MET A 215 -2.95 -31.18 5.89
CA MET A 215 -3.90 -30.39 5.08
C MET A 215 -5.23 -31.15 4.85
N GLU A 216 -5.45 -32.27 5.55
CA GLU A 216 -6.61 -33.16 5.44
C GLU A 216 -7.88 -32.66 6.16
N PRO A 217 -7.87 -31.97 7.33
CA PRO A 217 -9.08 -31.41 7.91
C PRO A 217 -9.65 -30.25 7.08
N MET A 218 -8.83 -29.59 6.25
CA MET A 218 -9.27 -28.50 5.35
C MET A 218 -10.10 -29.03 4.17
N HIS A 219 -9.78 -30.22 3.65
CA HIS A 219 -10.62 -30.93 2.67
C HIS A 219 -11.89 -31.50 3.32
N GLN A 220 -11.84 -31.75 4.63
CA GLN A 220 -12.95 -32.16 5.49
C GLN A 220 -13.92 -31.02 5.85
N PHE A 221 -13.73 -29.80 5.31
CA PHE A 221 -14.73 -28.71 5.31
C PHE A 221 -15.68 -28.75 4.09
N PHE A 222 -15.79 -29.91 3.43
CA PHE A 222 -16.91 -30.40 2.61
C PHE A 222 -17.83 -29.34 1.99
N ALA A 223 -17.45 -28.82 0.83
CA ALA A 223 -18.45 -28.62 -0.20
C ALA A 223 -17.91 -29.23 -1.49
N PRO A 224 -18.63 -30.20 -2.09
CA PRO A 224 -18.21 -30.80 -3.36
C PRO A 224 -17.93 -29.74 -4.42
N GLU A 225 -17.12 -30.06 -5.42
CA GLU A 225 -17.03 -29.23 -6.61
C GLU A 225 -18.36 -29.29 -7.34
N ILE A 226 -19.24 -28.33 -7.04
CA ILE A 226 -20.55 -28.18 -7.67
C ILE A 226 -20.39 -27.15 -8.77
N PRO A 227 -20.54 -27.52 -10.05
CA PRO A 227 -20.52 -26.58 -11.16
C PRO A 227 -21.66 -25.55 -11.00
N PRO A 228 -21.37 -24.24 -11.00
CA PRO A 228 -22.41 -23.23 -10.81
C PRO A 228 -23.29 -23.03 -12.05
N GLN A 229 -22.85 -23.49 -13.24
CA GLN A 229 -23.51 -23.19 -14.52
C GLN A 229 -24.99 -23.65 -14.56
N ASN A 230 -25.27 -24.88 -14.16
CA ASN A 230 -26.65 -25.39 -14.10
C ASN A 230 -27.53 -24.56 -13.15
N SER A 231 -26.94 -24.01 -12.08
CA SER A 231 -27.66 -23.16 -11.14
C SER A 231 -27.95 -21.78 -11.72
N VAL A 232 -27.02 -21.21 -12.48
CA VAL A 232 -27.24 -19.97 -13.23
C VAL A 232 -28.37 -20.16 -14.25
N GLU A 233 -28.32 -21.23 -15.04
CA GLU A 233 -29.32 -21.52 -16.07
C GLU A 233 -30.72 -21.72 -15.47
N TYR A 234 -30.84 -22.56 -14.44
CA TYR A 234 -32.10 -22.78 -13.73
C TYR A 234 -32.68 -21.47 -13.18
N LEU A 235 -31.87 -20.65 -12.51
CA LEU A 235 -32.33 -19.41 -11.90
C LEU A 235 -32.73 -18.35 -12.94
N GLN A 236 -32.00 -18.27 -14.06
CA GLN A 236 -32.35 -17.40 -15.18
C GLN A 236 -33.66 -17.83 -15.87
N GLU A 237 -33.85 -19.14 -16.07
CA GLU A 237 -35.08 -19.68 -16.62
C GLU A 237 -36.27 -19.42 -15.69
N LEU A 238 -36.08 -19.62 -14.39
CA LEU A 238 -37.09 -19.31 -13.37
C LEU A 238 -37.47 -17.82 -13.38
N CYS A 239 -36.52 -16.90 -13.56
CA CYS A 239 -36.82 -15.47 -13.70
C CYS A 239 -37.66 -15.15 -14.95
N LYS A 240 -37.51 -15.91 -16.03
CA LYS A 240 -38.29 -15.75 -17.28
C LYS A 240 -39.69 -16.36 -17.18
N SER A 241 -39.89 -17.35 -16.31
CA SER A 241 -41.18 -17.99 -16.09
C SER A 241 -42.23 -17.01 -15.53
N THR A 242 -43.49 -17.28 -15.87
CA THR A 242 -44.68 -16.57 -15.37
C THR A 242 -45.50 -17.43 -14.40
N GLU A 243 -45.01 -18.62 -14.06
CA GLU A 243 -45.69 -19.54 -13.16
C GLU A 243 -45.71 -19.00 -11.72
N PRO A 244 -46.81 -19.21 -10.97
CA PRO A 244 -46.88 -18.76 -9.59
C PRO A 244 -45.82 -19.44 -8.73
N PHE A 245 -45.20 -18.67 -7.84
CA PHE A 245 -44.20 -19.16 -6.91
C PHE A 245 -44.73 -19.10 -5.49
N TYR A 246 -44.49 -20.16 -4.72
CA TYR A 246 -44.98 -20.33 -3.36
C TYR A 246 -43.83 -20.52 -2.39
N VAL A 247 -43.97 -19.97 -1.19
CA VAL A 247 -42.98 -20.06 -0.12
C VAL A 247 -43.55 -20.71 1.12
N PHE A 248 -42.68 -21.40 1.86
CA PHE A 248 -43.07 -22.04 3.10
C PHE A 248 -43.45 -21.02 4.18
N THR A 249 -44.58 -21.27 4.82
CA THR A 249 -45.00 -20.57 6.03
C THR A 249 -44.72 -21.44 7.25
N TYR A 250 -44.81 -20.86 8.45
CA TYR A 250 -44.58 -21.58 9.70
C TYR A 250 -45.47 -22.82 9.85
N ASP A 251 -46.71 -22.76 9.35
CA ASP A 251 -47.72 -23.82 9.47
C ASP A 251 -47.60 -24.90 8.40
N THR A 252 -46.71 -24.72 7.41
CA THR A 252 -46.50 -25.75 6.38
C THR A 252 -45.92 -27.04 6.98
N PHE A 253 -44.98 -26.91 7.92
CA PHE A 253 -44.37 -28.06 8.59
C PHE A 253 -45.09 -28.39 9.90
N VAL A 254 -45.71 -29.57 9.93
CA VAL A 254 -46.51 -30.06 11.07
C VAL A 254 -45.65 -31.02 11.90
N THR A 255 -45.42 -30.66 13.16
CA THR A 255 -44.61 -31.46 14.09
C THR A 255 -45.24 -32.83 14.36
N LEU A 256 -44.46 -33.89 14.20
CA LEU A 256 -44.90 -35.27 14.43
C LEU A 256 -44.76 -35.64 15.92
N HIS A 257 -45.81 -36.20 16.51
CA HIS A 257 -45.88 -36.69 17.89
C HIS A 257 -46.05 -38.21 17.92
N ALA A 258 -46.15 -38.85 19.09
CA ALA A 258 -46.30 -40.30 19.20
C ALA A 258 -47.57 -40.83 18.52
N ASP A 259 -48.68 -40.09 18.62
CA ASP A 259 -50.02 -40.52 18.18
C ASP A 259 -50.38 -40.12 16.73
N THR A 260 -49.48 -39.46 15.99
CA THR A 260 -49.78 -39.00 14.62
C THR A 260 -49.86 -40.18 13.64
N GLU A 261 -50.98 -40.41 12.97
CA GLU A 261 -51.07 -41.54 12.02
C GLU A 261 -50.36 -41.25 10.68
N THR A 262 -50.36 -39.99 10.24
CA THR A 262 -49.82 -39.58 8.94
C THR A 262 -48.57 -38.72 9.09
N MET A 263 -47.55 -38.97 8.26
CA MET A 263 -46.31 -38.17 8.22
C MET A 263 -46.38 -36.99 7.24
N ARG A 264 -47.56 -36.72 6.66
CA ARG A 264 -47.77 -35.70 5.63
C ARG A 264 -47.67 -34.29 6.20
N GLN A 265 -47.07 -33.39 5.41
CA GLN A 265 -46.95 -31.97 5.72
C GLN A 265 -48.08 -31.17 5.06
N ASN A 266 -48.35 -29.97 5.54
CA ASN A 266 -49.50 -29.18 5.11
C ASN A 266 -49.11 -28.16 4.04
N PHE A 267 -48.79 -28.64 2.84
CA PHE A 267 -48.31 -27.79 1.75
C PHE A 267 -49.34 -26.78 1.23
N GLU A 268 -50.63 -26.95 1.54
CA GLU A 268 -51.69 -25.97 1.25
C GLU A 268 -51.49 -24.64 1.98
N HIS A 269 -50.73 -24.63 3.09
CA HIS A 269 -50.40 -23.41 3.84
C HIS A 269 -49.25 -22.62 3.22
N MET A 270 -48.64 -23.09 2.13
CA MET A 270 -47.63 -22.31 1.41
C MET A 270 -48.26 -21.04 0.82
N GLN A 271 -47.56 -19.91 0.95
CA GLN A 271 -48.09 -18.63 0.52
C GLN A 271 -47.53 -18.24 -0.86
N LYS A 272 -48.41 -17.78 -1.75
CA LYS A 272 -48.01 -17.25 -3.06
C LYS A 272 -47.32 -15.89 -2.88
N ILE A 273 -46.17 -15.71 -3.54
CA ILE A 273 -45.45 -14.42 -3.60
C ILE A 273 -45.56 -13.78 -4.98
N SER A 274 -45.25 -12.49 -5.07
CA SER A 274 -45.19 -11.79 -6.35
C SER A 274 -43.95 -12.22 -7.15
N LEU A 275 -44.06 -12.25 -8.49
CA LEU A 275 -42.91 -12.52 -9.35
C LEU A 275 -41.79 -11.47 -9.20
N PRO A 276 -42.09 -10.17 -9.02
CA PRO A 276 -41.06 -9.18 -8.71
C PRO A 276 -40.29 -9.49 -7.42
N GLU A 277 -40.94 -10.01 -6.37
CA GLU A 277 -40.25 -10.41 -5.14
C GLU A 277 -39.25 -11.55 -5.37
N LEU A 278 -39.67 -12.59 -6.09
CA LEU A 278 -38.81 -13.71 -6.47
C LEU A 278 -37.61 -13.24 -7.31
N ARG A 279 -37.90 -12.47 -8.36
CA ARG A 279 -36.89 -11.99 -9.32
C ARG A 279 -35.88 -11.06 -8.67
N ALA A 280 -36.33 -10.13 -7.82
CA ALA A 280 -35.43 -9.21 -7.11
C ALA A 280 -34.36 -9.97 -6.33
N GLN A 281 -34.77 -10.99 -5.57
CA GLN A 281 -33.85 -11.80 -4.78
C GLN A 281 -32.91 -12.65 -5.65
N ILE A 282 -33.43 -13.29 -6.71
CA ILE A 282 -32.60 -14.12 -7.60
C ILE A 282 -31.57 -13.24 -8.34
N TYR A 283 -31.99 -12.10 -8.89
CA TYR A 283 -31.07 -11.18 -9.57
C TYR A 283 -30.02 -10.62 -8.61
N PHE A 284 -30.35 -10.39 -7.34
CA PHE A 284 -29.37 -9.98 -6.34
C PHE A 284 -28.26 -11.02 -6.16
N ASP A 285 -28.62 -12.30 -6.01
CA ASP A 285 -27.65 -13.39 -5.89
C ASP A 285 -26.83 -13.58 -7.20
N LEU A 286 -27.45 -13.41 -8.37
CA LEU A 286 -26.78 -13.45 -9.67
C LEU A 286 -25.79 -12.29 -9.86
N VAL A 287 -26.12 -11.07 -9.43
CA VAL A 287 -25.22 -9.91 -9.48
C VAL A 287 -23.95 -10.20 -8.69
N ASN A 288 -24.10 -10.68 -7.46
CA ASN A 288 -22.97 -11.02 -6.60
C ASN A 288 -22.07 -12.08 -7.26
N PHE A 289 -22.67 -13.11 -7.84
CA PHE A 289 -21.94 -14.15 -8.58
C PHE A 289 -21.24 -13.63 -9.85
N TYR A 290 -21.90 -12.77 -10.65
CA TYR A 290 -21.30 -12.21 -11.86
C TYR A 290 -20.16 -11.23 -11.56
N LEU A 291 -20.28 -10.44 -10.50
CA LEU A 291 -19.18 -9.59 -10.03
C LEU A 291 -17.99 -10.44 -9.57
N TYR A 292 -18.24 -11.50 -8.81
CA TYR A 292 -17.22 -12.46 -8.37
C TYR A 292 -16.49 -13.13 -9.56
N THR A 293 -17.24 -13.61 -10.56
CA THR A 293 -16.70 -14.23 -11.78
C THR A 293 -16.21 -13.22 -12.83
N LYS A 294 -16.23 -11.92 -12.52
CA LYS A 294 -15.79 -10.80 -13.39
C LYS A 294 -16.56 -10.68 -14.71
N GLN A 295 -17.81 -11.13 -14.75
CA GLN A 295 -18.71 -11.02 -15.88
C GLN A 295 -19.48 -9.68 -15.83
N TYR A 296 -18.75 -8.56 -15.93
CA TYR A 296 -19.29 -7.22 -15.64
C TYR A 296 -20.50 -6.82 -16.49
N ARG A 297 -20.58 -7.26 -17.75
CA ARG A 297 -21.74 -6.98 -18.61
C ARG A 297 -23.02 -7.61 -18.06
N LEU A 298 -22.94 -8.89 -17.67
CA LEU A 298 -24.06 -9.63 -17.11
C LEU A 298 -24.42 -9.12 -15.70
N ALA A 299 -23.42 -8.75 -14.89
CA ALA A 299 -23.65 -8.09 -13.61
C ALA A 299 -24.45 -6.78 -13.79
N ARG A 300 -24.09 -5.98 -14.79
CA ARG A 300 -24.78 -4.72 -15.11
C ARG A 300 -26.24 -4.93 -15.52
N GLU A 301 -26.51 -5.94 -16.34
CA GLU A 301 -27.88 -6.29 -16.74
C GLU A 301 -28.68 -6.79 -15.54
N ALA A 302 -28.12 -7.72 -14.77
CA ALA A 302 -28.77 -8.30 -13.60
C ALA A 302 -29.06 -7.28 -12.49
N VAL A 303 -28.16 -6.31 -12.24
CA VAL A 303 -28.37 -5.30 -11.17
C VAL A 303 -29.49 -4.32 -11.53
N ASN A 304 -29.64 -4.00 -12.83
CA ASN A 304 -30.75 -3.19 -13.30
C ASN A 304 -32.09 -3.93 -13.17
N GLU A 305 -32.11 -5.22 -13.51
CA GLU A 305 -33.29 -6.06 -13.32
C GLU A 305 -33.62 -6.23 -11.83
N CYS A 306 -32.63 -6.43 -10.97
CA CYS A 306 -32.82 -6.46 -9.51
C CYS A 306 -33.47 -5.17 -9.02
N ARG A 307 -32.91 -4.01 -9.36
CA ARG A 307 -33.44 -2.69 -8.98
C ARG A 307 -34.88 -2.49 -9.48
N ARG A 308 -35.17 -2.85 -10.74
CA ARG A 308 -36.50 -2.72 -11.35
C ARG A 308 -37.54 -3.55 -10.60
N ASN A 309 -37.25 -4.85 -10.41
CA ASN A 309 -38.16 -5.76 -9.71
C ASN A 309 -38.32 -5.38 -8.23
N LEU A 310 -37.27 -4.88 -7.57
CA LEU A 310 -37.35 -4.42 -6.19
C LEU A 310 -38.23 -3.17 -6.06
N LYS A 311 -38.12 -2.21 -6.98
CA LYS A 311 -39.01 -1.03 -7.03
C LYS A 311 -40.47 -1.43 -7.25
N GLU A 312 -40.72 -2.34 -8.19
CA GLU A 312 -42.06 -2.89 -8.49
C GLU A 312 -42.66 -3.62 -7.28
N MET A 313 -41.92 -4.56 -6.69
CA MET A 313 -42.30 -5.27 -5.47
C MET A 313 -42.66 -4.30 -4.33
N LYS A 314 -41.81 -3.30 -4.07
CA LYS A 314 -42.06 -2.30 -3.01
C LYS A 314 -43.34 -1.50 -3.25
N ALA A 315 -43.71 -1.24 -4.51
CA ALA A 315 -44.94 -0.56 -4.86
C ALA A 315 -46.18 -1.45 -4.63
N ASP A 316 -46.09 -2.72 -5.00
CA ASP A 316 -47.17 -3.70 -4.80
C ASP A 316 -47.49 -3.86 -3.30
N TYR A 317 -46.47 -4.08 -2.46
CA TYR A 317 -46.63 -4.25 -1.02
C TYR A 317 -47.16 -2.98 -0.32
N LYS A 318 -46.76 -1.78 -0.77
CA LYS A 318 -47.33 -0.52 -0.26
C LYS A 318 -48.83 -0.42 -0.56
N THR A 319 -49.23 -0.86 -1.75
CA THR A 319 -50.64 -0.86 -2.17
C THR A 319 -51.47 -1.88 -1.39
N GLU A 320 -50.90 -3.05 -1.07
CA GLU A 320 -51.55 -4.08 -0.26
C GLU A 320 -51.62 -3.73 1.23
N SER A 321 -50.56 -3.14 1.79
CA SER A 321 -50.52 -2.66 3.18
C SER A 321 -51.45 -1.47 3.42
N ALA A 322 -51.76 -0.67 2.39
CA ALA A 322 -52.80 0.35 2.48
C ALA A 322 -54.22 -0.25 2.58
N LYS A 323 -54.43 -1.50 2.12
CA LYS A 323 -55.73 -2.19 2.17
C LYS A 323 -55.94 -3.01 3.44
N HIS A 324 -54.86 -3.49 4.07
CA HIS A 324 -54.90 -4.28 5.28
C HIS A 324 -54.02 -3.62 6.34
N SER A 325 -54.60 -3.18 7.48
CA SER A 325 -53.92 -2.43 8.57
C SER A 325 -52.79 -3.19 9.30
N THR A 326 -52.16 -4.17 8.67
CA THR A 326 -51.03 -4.95 9.17
C THR A 326 -49.82 -4.71 8.27
N VAL A 327 -48.68 -4.35 8.87
CA VAL A 327 -47.39 -4.25 8.17
C VAL A 327 -46.91 -5.66 7.84
N VAL A 328 -47.23 -6.15 6.64
CA VAL A 328 -46.73 -7.44 6.14
C VAL A 328 -45.33 -7.19 5.57
N GLY A 329 -44.30 -7.71 6.24
CA GLY A 329 -42.93 -7.71 5.70
C GLY A 329 -42.78 -8.74 4.57
N TYR A 330 -41.72 -8.62 3.76
CA TYR A 330 -41.43 -9.57 2.68
C TYR A 330 -41.26 -11.00 3.21
N LEU A 331 -41.66 -11.97 2.39
CA LEU A 331 -41.67 -13.38 2.75
C LEU A 331 -40.45 -14.14 2.18
N PHE A 332 -39.88 -13.65 1.09
CA PHE A 332 -38.75 -14.27 0.38
C PHE A 332 -37.59 -13.32 0.11
N CYS A 333 -37.89 -12.06 -0.20
CA CYS A 333 -36.87 -11.07 -0.55
C CYS A 333 -36.23 -10.49 0.71
N HIS A 334 -34.91 -10.63 0.79
CA HIS A 334 -34.03 -10.18 1.88
C HIS A 334 -32.96 -9.20 1.37
N VAL A 335 -33.16 -8.64 0.17
CA VAL A 335 -32.21 -7.69 -0.44
C VAL A 335 -32.02 -6.47 0.45
N ASN A 336 -30.76 -6.19 0.79
CA ASN A 336 -30.38 -4.96 1.47
C ASN A 336 -30.20 -3.82 0.45
N ASP A 337 -30.92 -2.71 0.67
CA ASP A 337 -30.89 -1.55 -0.21
C ASP A 337 -29.48 -0.93 -0.29
N ASP A 338 -28.74 -0.90 0.82
CA ASP A 338 -27.39 -0.33 0.87
C ASP A 338 -26.38 -1.19 0.09
N GLU A 339 -26.50 -2.52 0.21
CA GLU A 339 -25.65 -3.45 -0.54
C GLU A 339 -25.96 -3.42 -2.04
N LEU A 340 -27.24 -3.34 -2.40
CA LEU A 340 -27.67 -3.18 -3.79
C LEU A 340 -27.14 -1.89 -4.39
N GLU A 341 -27.15 -0.79 -3.63
CA GLU A 341 -26.57 0.48 -4.07
C GLU A 341 -25.06 0.36 -4.31
N GLY A 342 -24.35 -0.34 -3.44
CA GLY A 342 -22.94 -0.70 -3.66
C GLY A 342 -22.71 -1.46 -4.96
N TYR A 343 -23.58 -2.42 -5.30
CA TYR A 343 -23.51 -3.13 -6.59
C TYR A 343 -23.85 -2.24 -7.79
N LEU A 344 -24.82 -1.34 -7.66
CA LEU A 344 -25.17 -0.36 -8.68
C LEU A 344 -24.00 0.59 -8.96
N LEU A 345 -23.31 1.06 -7.93
CA LEU A 345 -22.09 1.86 -8.05
C LEU A 345 -20.97 1.07 -8.73
N ALA A 346 -20.70 -0.16 -8.28
CA ALA A 346 -19.69 -1.03 -8.88
C ALA A 346 -19.96 -1.33 -10.37
N CYS A 347 -21.23 -1.37 -10.78
CA CYS A 347 -21.65 -1.57 -12.16
C CYS A 347 -21.83 -0.26 -12.96
N GLY A 348 -21.58 0.92 -12.37
CA GLY A 348 -21.78 2.22 -13.02
C GLY A 348 -23.23 2.50 -13.44
N CYS A 349 -24.19 2.01 -12.64
CA CYS A 349 -25.64 2.14 -12.86
C CYS A 349 -26.37 2.90 -11.75
N SER A 350 -25.64 3.34 -10.73
CA SER A 350 -26.18 4.17 -9.66
C SER A 350 -26.75 5.48 -10.20
N GLU A 351 -27.84 5.94 -9.57
CA GLU A 351 -28.45 7.26 -9.80
C GLU A 351 -27.76 8.36 -8.96
N GLN A 352 -26.86 8.00 -8.05
CA GLN A 352 -26.13 8.94 -7.20
C GLN A 352 -25.14 9.77 -8.02
N ARG A 353 -24.87 11.00 -7.57
CA ARG A 353 -23.82 11.84 -8.17
C ARG A 353 -22.49 11.12 -8.03
N THR A 354 -21.74 11.05 -9.13
CA THR A 354 -20.40 10.50 -9.12
C THR A 354 -19.53 11.30 -8.16
N THR A 355 -18.86 10.58 -7.27
CA THR A 355 -17.96 11.19 -6.27
C THR A 355 -16.74 11.80 -6.97
N LEU A 356 -16.05 12.75 -6.32
CA LEU A 356 -14.82 13.31 -6.89
C LEU A 356 -13.76 12.23 -7.07
N THR A 357 -13.71 11.26 -6.16
CA THR A 357 -12.80 10.10 -6.22
C THR A 357 -13.10 9.23 -7.44
N GLU A 358 -14.37 8.99 -7.77
CA GLU A 358 -14.76 8.26 -8.98
C GLU A 358 -14.39 9.04 -10.26
N ARG A 359 -14.70 10.34 -10.30
CA ARG A 359 -14.34 11.21 -11.42
C ARG A 359 -12.83 11.25 -11.62
N PHE A 360 -12.06 11.32 -10.53
CA PHE A 360 -10.60 11.28 -10.52
C PHE A 360 -10.09 9.96 -11.12
N ASN A 361 -10.56 8.81 -10.62
CA ASN A 361 -10.14 7.51 -11.13
C ASN A 361 -10.49 7.32 -12.62
N ALA A 362 -11.69 7.75 -13.02
CA ALA A 362 -12.13 7.71 -14.41
C ALA A 362 -11.28 8.63 -15.32
N SER A 363 -10.87 9.80 -14.82
CA SER A 363 -9.99 10.73 -15.54
C SER A 363 -8.60 10.14 -15.75
N SER A 364 -8.01 9.52 -14.72
CA SER A 364 -6.72 8.83 -14.82
C SER A 364 -6.72 7.74 -15.89
N LEU A 365 -7.83 7.01 -16.04
CA LEU A 365 -7.99 6.01 -17.10
C LEU A 365 -8.21 6.63 -18.50
N LYS A 366 -8.67 7.88 -18.58
CA LYS A 366 -8.97 8.61 -19.82
C LYS A 366 -7.91 9.66 -20.14
N GLN A 367 -6.63 9.31 -19.98
CA GLN A 367 -5.48 10.19 -20.26
C GLN A 367 -5.56 11.54 -19.52
N TYR A 368 -6.01 11.53 -18.26
CA TYR A 368 -6.04 12.69 -17.37
C TYR A 368 -6.95 13.85 -17.85
N ARG A 369 -7.97 13.55 -18.66
CA ARG A 369 -8.92 14.56 -19.15
C ARG A 369 -9.72 15.18 -17.99
N ASN A 370 -9.77 16.51 -17.93
CA ASN A 370 -10.44 17.30 -16.89
C ASN A 370 -9.89 17.07 -15.47
N ILE A 371 -8.66 16.54 -15.33
CA ILE A 371 -8.09 16.25 -14.01
C ILE A 371 -7.86 17.53 -13.18
N THR A 372 -7.52 18.64 -13.83
CA THR A 372 -7.31 19.95 -13.18
C THR A 372 -8.59 20.49 -12.56
N GLU A 373 -9.72 20.42 -13.29
CA GLU A 373 -11.04 20.83 -12.80
C GLU A 373 -11.46 20.00 -11.58
N ILE A 374 -11.26 18.67 -11.63
CA ILE A 374 -11.58 17.76 -10.53
C ILE A 374 -10.74 18.10 -9.29
N LEU A 375 -9.44 18.36 -9.45
CA LEU A 375 -8.55 18.71 -8.35
C LEU A 375 -8.81 20.11 -7.79
N GLN A 376 -9.22 21.08 -8.63
CA GLN A 376 -9.67 22.41 -8.19
C GLN A 376 -10.92 22.30 -7.32
N GLU A 377 -11.89 21.49 -7.74
CA GLU A 377 -13.09 21.19 -6.95
C GLU A 377 -12.70 20.47 -5.64
N ASP A 378 -11.81 19.49 -5.71
CA ASP A 378 -11.38 18.75 -4.52
C ASP A 378 -10.53 19.57 -3.53
N ASN A 379 -9.89 20.66 -3.96
CA ASN A 379 -9.12 21.51 -3.03
C ASN A 379 -9.98 22.14 -1.92
N HIS A 380 -11.29 22.29 -2.15
CA HIS A 380 -12.23 22.74 -1.13
C HIS A 380 -13.10 21.59 -0.55
N ILE A 381 -13.51 20.60 -1.37
CA ILE A 381 -14.33 19.46 -0.89
C ILE A 381 -13.51 18.48 -0.05
N ARG A 382 -12.22 18.31 -0.36
CA ARG A 382 -11.26 17.49 0.39
C ARG A 382 -11.63 16.00 0.47
N GLU A 383 -12.23 15.46 -0.59
CA GLU A 383 -12.66 14.07 -0.70
C GLU A 383 -11.50 13.14 -1.10
N ILE A 384 -10.67 13.56 -2.05
CA ILE A 384 -9.62 12.70 -2.63
C ILE A 384 -8.42 12.61 -1.67
N PRO A 385 -7.96 11.40 -1.33
CA PRO A 385 -6.76 11.22 -0.50
C PRO A 385 -5.50 11.84 -1.13
N LEU A 386 -4.69 12.54 -0.33
CA LEU A 386 -3.41 13.13 -0.78
C LEU A 386 -2.45 12.10 -1.40
N VAL A 387 -2.47 10.85 -0.91
CA VAL A 387 -1.64 9.77 -1.47
C VAL A 387 -2.02 9.50 -2.93
N SER A 388 -3.31 9.43 -3.25
CA SER A 388 -3.80 9.23 -4.61
C SER A 388 -3.40 10.38 -5.52
N ARG A 389 -3.48 11.62 -5.02
CA ARG A 389 -3.03 12.83 -5.73
C ARG A 389 -1.53 12.82 -6.02
N ARG A 390 -0.70 12.31 -5.10
CA ARG A 390 0.75 12.17 -5.34
C ARG A 390 1.10 11.05 -6.30
N ILE A 391 0.35 9.94 -6.26
CA ILE A 391 0.48 8.86 -7.27
C ILE A 391 0.16 9.43 -8.66
N LEU A 392 -0.88 10.26 -8.80
CA LEU A 392 -1.20 10.90 -10.07
C LEU A 392 -0.04 11.77 -10.61
N GLU A 393 0.65 12.54 -9.76
CA GLU A 393 1.83 13.31 -10.20
C GLU A 393 2.91 12.39 -10.79
N LEU A 394 3.21 11.29 -10.11
CA LEU A 394 4.18 10.30 -10.57
C LEU A 394 3.73 9.57 -11.84
N ASP A 395 2.44 9.29 -11.96
CA ASP A 395 1.85 8.64 -13.14
C ASP A 395 1.91 9.57 -14.36
N ILE A 396 1.65 10.87 -14.19
CA ILE A 396 1.81 11.88 -15.24
C ILE A 396 3.28 12.01 -15.65
N GLU A 397 4.20 12.14 -14.68
CA GLU A 397 5.64 12.20 -14.95
C GLU A 397 6.14 10.95 -15.68
N GLY A 398 5.66 9.78 -15.24
CA GLY A 398 5.89 8.49 -15.89
C GLY A 398 5.37 8.47 -17.33
N ALA A 399 4.13 8.92 -17.57
CA ALA A 399 3.52 8.96 -18.89
C ALA A 399 4.25 9.92 -19.85
N ILE A 400 4.76 11.05 -19.35
CA ILE A 400 5.60 11.99 -20.10
C ILE A 400 6.93 11.32 -20.48
N SER A 401 7.60 10.66 -19.53
CA SER A 401 8.90 9.99 -19.76
C SER A 401 8.81 8.86 -20.78
N GLN A 402 7.67 8.17 -20.84
CA GLN A 402 7.38 7.09 -21.78
C GLN A 402 6.92 7.61 -23.16
N GLY A 403 6.70 8.92 -23.31
CA GLY A 403 6.21 9.53 -24.55
C GLY A 403 4.74 9.26 -24.85
N SER A 404 3.98 8.70 -23.89
CA SER A 404 2.54 8.46 -24.01
C SER A 404 1.75 9.77 -24.03
N LEU A 405 2.23 10.76 -23.26
CA LEU A 405 1.64 12.09 -23.14
C LEU A 405 2.60 13.13 -23.74
N LYS A 406 2.24 13.68 -24.91
CA LYS A 406 3.05 14.69 -25.61
C LYS A 406 2.74 16.09 -25.05
N GLU A 407 3.78 16.87 -24.73
CA GLU A 407 3.71 18.29 -24.33
C GLU A 407 2.91 18.61 -23.05
N ALA A 408 2.90 17.71 -22.05
CA ALA A 408 2.11 17.89 -20.81
C ALA A 408 2.87 18.43 -19.59
N ARG A 409 4.04 19.07 -19.77
CA ARG A 409 4.82 19.60 -18.63
C ARG A 409 4.09 20.75 -17.92
N VAL A 410 3.22 21.47 -18.63
CA VAL A 410 2.33 22.48 -18.05
C VAL A 410 1.24 21.81 -17.19
N LEU A 411 0.65 20.71 -17.66
CA LEU A 411 -0.33 19.93 -16.90
C LEU A 411 0.28 19.37 -15.62
N GLU A 412 1.47 18.78 -15.71
CA GLU A 412 2.23 18.28 -14.55
C GLU A 412 2.45 19.37 -13.50
N MET A 413 2.89 20.56 -13.93
CA MET A 413 3.07 21.72 -13.06
C MET A 413 1.75 22.20 -12.43
N GLN A 414 0.64 22.20 -13.19
CA GLN A 414 -0.68 22.60 -12.67
C GLN A 414 -1.19 21.61 -11.62
N VAL A 415 -1.06 20.30 -11.86
CA VAL A 415 -1.43 19.25 -10.90
C VAL A 415 -0.58 19.36 -9.63
N ALA A 416 0.74 19.54 -9.78
CA ALA A 416 1.63 19.72 -8.64
C ALA A 416 1.29 21.00 -7.84
N ALA A 417 0.92 22.11 -8.50
CA ALA A 417 0.48 23.33 -7.84
C ALA A 417 -0.81 23.12 -7.02
N LEU A 418 -1.78 22.39 -7.59
CA LEU A 418 -3.04 22.06 -6.90
C LEU A 418 -2.79 21.19 -5.67
N ASN A 419 -1.82 20.29 -5.73
CA ASN A 419 -1.44 19.43 -4.61
C ASN A 419 -0.65 20.18 -3.53
N VAL A 420 0.22 21.13 -3.91
CA VAL A 420 0.82 22.07 -2.96
C VAL A 420 -0.27 22.82 -2.20
N VAL A 421 -1.25 23.41 -2.89
CA VAL A 421 -2.35 24.13 -2.22
C VAL A 421 -3.18 23.23 -1.32
N ARG A 422 -3.47 21.99 -1.74
CA ARG A 422 -4.18 21.01 -0.91
C ARG A 422 -3.42 20.67 0.37
N SER A 423 -2.09 20.57 0.29
CA SER A 423 -1.22 20.25 1.42
C SER A 423 -1.10 21.37 2.46
N ILE A 424 -1.51 22.61 2.14
CA ILE A 424 -1.55 23.72 3.12
C ILE A 424 -2.59 23.45 4.22
N PHE A 425 -3.67 22.73 3.90
CA PHE A 425 -4.79 22.50 4.82
C PHE A 425 -4.71 21.20 5.61
N GLU A 426 -3.71 20.36 5.36
CA GLU A 426 -3.46 19.13 6.10
C GLU A 426 -2.05 19.16 6.65
N ASP A 427 -1.83 18.55 7.82
CA ASP A 427 -0.51 18.40 8.42
C ASP A 427 0.32 17.39 7.61
N GLY A 428 0.75 17.83 6.43
CA GLY A 428 1.43 17.05 5.41
C GLY A 428 2.84 17.56 5.12
N ASN A 429 3.58 16.74 4.38
CA ASN A 429 5.00 16.89 4.08
C ASN A 429 5.43 18.33 3.69
N ILE A 430 6.18 18.97 4.60
CA ILE A 430 6.78 20.31 4.44
C ILE A 430 7.70 20.47 3.21
N PHE A 431 8.14 19.36 2.60
CA PHE A 431 9.06 19.38 1.45
C PHE A 431 8.35 19.51 0.11
N ILE A 432 7.03 19.33 0.02
CA ILE A 432 6.29 19.37 -1.25
C ILE A 432 6.44 20.74 -1.94
N SER A 433 6.37 21.83 -1.17
CA SER A 433 6.54 23.19 -1.70
C SER A 433 7.97 23.45 -2.20
N VAL A 434 8.97 22.95 -1.48
CA VAL A 434 10.39 23.09 -1.84
C VAL A 434 10.67 22.37 -3.16
N ASP A 435 10.24 21.11 -3.26
CA ASP A 435 10.39 20.29 -4.47
C ASP A 435 9.70 20.96 -5.68
N TYR A 436 8.50 21.52 -5.47
CA TYR A 436 7.75 22.22 -6.51
C TYR A 436 8.51 23.42 -7.05
N PHE A 437 8.94 24.34 -6.17
CA PHE A 437 9.61 25.57 -6.60
C PHE A 437 10.95 25.26 -7.28
N GLU A 438 11.74 24.31 -6.80
CA GLU A 438 12.99 23.92 -7.45
C GLU A 438 12.75 23.27 -8.82
N LYS A 439 11.77 22.37 -8.93
CA LYS A 439 11.47 21.64 -10.18
C LYS A 439 10.95 22.56 -11.27
N TYR A 440 10.15 23.58 -10.92
CA TYR A 440 9.44 24.43 -11.89
C TYR A 440 9.89 25.90 -11.89
N LYS A 441 11.03 26.26 -11.29
CA LYS A 441 11.55 27.65 -11.21
C LYS A 441 11.67 28.41 -12.54
N HIS A 442 11.88 27.68 -13.65
CA HIS A 442 12.00 28.26 -14.99
C HIS A 442 10.67 28.33 -15.75
N MET A 443 9.56 27.94 -15.10
CA MET A 443 8.21 27.98 -15.64
C MET A 443 7.37 28.99 -14.84
N ASN A 444 6.12 29.21 -15.26
CA ASN A 444 5.17 30.10 -14.59
C ASN A 444 4.59 29.46 -13.30
N CYS A 445 5.46 28.91 -12.44
CA CYS A 445 5.08 28.15 -11.25
C CYS A 445 4.38 29.02 -10.19
N TYR A 446 4.79 30.28 -10.05
CA TYR A 446 4.12 31.25 -9.18
C TYR A 446 2.68 31.50 -9.62
N VAL A 447 2.44 31.71 -10.92
CA VAL A 447 1.08 31.96 -11.45
C VAL A 447 0.16 30.77 -11.19
N ALA A 448 0.64 29.53 -11.39
CA ALA A 448 -0.16 28.33 -11.18
C ALA A 448 -0.58 28.13 -9.70
N ILE A 449 0.32 28.39 -8.74
CA ILE A 449 -0.03 28.37 -7.32
C ILE A 449 -1.06 29.46 -7.00
N MET A 450 -0.89 30.66 -7.56
CA MET A 450 -1.76 31.79 -7.28
C MET A 450 -3.18 31.58 -7.80
N GLU A 451 -3.31 31.02 -9.01
CA GLU A 451 -4.60 30.60 -9.57
C GLU A 451 -5.26 29.51 -8.71
N ALA A 452 -4.49 28.49 -8.30
CA ALA A 452 -4.98 27.44 -7.43
C ALA A 452 -5.45 27.98 -6.06
N ILE A 453 -4.72 28.92 -5.46
CA ILE A 453 -5.12 29.58 -4.20
C ILE A 453 -6.38 30.42 -4.42
N ASN A 454 -6.44 31.22 -5.49
CA ASN A 454 -7.58 32.10 -5.77
C ASN A 454 -8.91 31.33 -5.90
N ASN A 455 -8.87 30.10 -6.41
CA ASN A 455 -10.05 29.23 -6.50
C ASN A 455 -10.56 28.74 -5.14
N VAL A 456 -9.67 28.56 -4.15
CA VAL A 456 -10.05 28.03 -2.84
C VAL A 456 -10.42 29.15 -1.86
N LEU A 457 -9.82 30.34 -2.03
CA LEU A 457 -10.00 31.48 -1.11
C LEU A 457 -11.45 31.83 -0.77
N PRO A 458 -12.41 31.87 -1.71
CA PRO A 458 -13.81 32.19 -1.40
C PRO A 458 -14.45 31.23 -0.40
N HIS A 459 -13.98 29.98 -0.37
CA HIS A 459 -14.52 28.90 0.45
C HIS A 459 -13.75 28.69 1.77
N CYS A 460 -12.67 29.42 2.01
CA CYS A 460 -11.85 29.30 3.22
C CYS A 460 -12.43 30.02 4.44
N THR A 461 -12.34 29.36 5.60
CA THR A 461 -12.51 29.94 6.92
C THR A 461 -11.39 30.96 7.25
N LEU A 462 -11.57 31.76 8.31
CA LEU A 462 -10.56 32.73 8.74
C LEU A 462 -9.23 32.06 9.12
N SER A 463 -9.28 30.91 9.80
CA SER A 463 -8.09 30.15 10.18
C SER A 463 -7.33 29.67 8.94
N GLU A 464 -8.03 29.11 7.96
CA GLU A 464 -7.44 28.62 6.72
C GLU A 464 -6.83 29.75 5.88
N ARG A 465 -7.48 30.93 5.84
CA ARG A 465 -6.90 32.12 5.21
C ARG A 465 -5.59 32.54 5.87
N ASN A 466 -5.49 32.46 7.20
CA ASN A 466 -4.25 32.74 7.92
C ASN A 466 -3.17 31.68 7.61
N THR A 467 -3.53 30.41 7.50
CA THR A 467 -2.58 29.35 7.10
C THR A 467 -2.03 29.58 5.70
N ILE A 468 -2.88 29.92 4.72
CA ILE A 468 -2.45 30.30 3.36
C ILE A 468 -1.53 31.52 3.42
N LYS A 469 -1.89 32.54 4.21
CA LYS A 469 -1.09 33.76 4.36
C LYS A 469 0.31 33.44 4.91
N ASN A 470 0.40 32.62 5.94
CA ASN A 470 1.68 32.18 6.53
C ASN A 470 2.51 31.36 5.53
N PHE A 471 1.87 30.45 4.79
CA PHE A 471 2.52 29.68 3.74
C PHE A 471 3.12 30.59 2.64
N LEU A 472 2.38 31.61 2.21
CA LEU A 472 2.83 32.56 1.20
C LEU A 472 4.02 33.39 1.72
N ILE A 473 3.96 33.89 2.95
CA ILE A 473 5.08 34.63 3.58
C ILE A 473 6.34 33.75 3.62
N ASP A 474 6.23 32.54 4.17
CA ASP A 474 7.35 31.61 4.28
C ASP A 474 7.94 31.23 2.91
N SER A 475 7.07 31.06 1.91
CA SER A 475 7.49 30.76 0.55
C SER A 475 8.20 31.95 -0.13
N ILE A 476 7.81 33.19 0.14
CA ILE A 476 8.49 34.37 -0.42
C ILE A 476 9.89 34.52 0.19
N LEU A 477 9.98 34.43 1.52
CA LEU A 477 11.22 34.64 2.25
C LEU A 477 12.28 33.57 1.97
N LYS A 478 11.85 32.33 1.67
CA LYS A 478 12.77 31.21 1.36
C LYS A 478 13.25 31.18 -0.09
N GLN A 479 12.61 31.90 -1.01
CA GLN A 479 12.91 31.82 -2.44
C GLN A 479 13.83 32.96 -2.88
N ASN A 480 14.93 32.63 -3.58
CA ASN A 480 15.91 33.62 -4.06
C ASN A 480 15.28 34.70 -4.98
N ASN A 481 14.17 34.37 -5.67
CA ASN A 481 13.44 35.30 -6.54
C ASN A 481 12.15 35.84 -5.89
N GLY A 482 12.12 36.01 -4.56
CA GLY A 482 10.94 36.44 -3.81
C GLY A 482 10.27 37.73 -4.35
N LYS A 483 11.05 38.64 -4.95
CA LYS A 483 10.54 39.87 -5.60
C LYS A 483 9.59 39.59 -6.78
N GLN A 484 9.86 38.57 -7.59
CA GLN A 484 8.96 38.18 -8.69
C GLN A 484 7.66 37.57 -8.16
N PHE A 485 7.76 36.79 -7.08
CA PHE A 485 6.59 36.20 -6.44
C PHE A 485 5.69 37.26 -5.81
N LEU A 486 6.28 38.29 -5.18
CA LEU A 486 5.57 39.45 -4.61
C LEU A 486 4.70 40.20 -5.63
N GLN A 487 5.15 40.35 -6.87
CA GLN A 487 4.36 41.03 -7.92
C GLN A 487 3.04 40.30 -8.19
N HIS A 488 3.05 38.96 -8.19
CA HIS A 488 1.83 38.17 -8.39
C HIS A 488 0.89 38.23 -7.18
N LEU A 489 1.41 38.49 -5.98
CA LEU A 489 0.64 38.52 -4.73
C LEU A 489 -0.29 39.71 -4.59
N GLN A 490 -0.01 40.82 -5.29
CA GLN A 490 -0.85 42.01 -5.28
C GLN A 490 -2.29 41.74 -5.78
N HIS A 491 -2.48 40.66 -6.55
CA HIS A 491 -3.80 40.26 -7.04
C HIS A 491 -4.62 39.45 -6.03
N LEU A 492 -3.98 38.81 -5.04
CA LEU A 492 -4.68 38.10 -3.97
C LEU A 492 -5.00 39.09 -2.85
N LYS A 493 -6.29 39.39 -2.66
CA LYS A 493 -6.81 40.27 -1.59
C LYS A 493 -6.70 39.64 -0.18
N ILE A 494 -5.56 39.04 0.14
CA ILE A 494 -5.26 38.38 1.42
C ILE A 494 -4.30 39.21 2.29
N PHE A 495 -3.46 40.04 1.68
CA PHE A 495 -2.51 40.93 2.36
C PHE A 495 -3.03 42.36 2.40
N THR A 496 -2.73 43.06 3.50
CA THR A 496 -2.91 44.51 3.58
C THR A 496 -1.77 45.22 2.83
N PRO A 497 -1.99 46.46 2.33
CA PRO A 497 -0.94 47.21 1.64
C PRO A 497 0.29 47.46 2.54
N THR A 498 0.09 47.57 3.86
CA THR A 498 1.17 47.70 4.84
C THR A 498 2.01 46.43 4.97
N GLU A 499 1.39 45.25 4.95
CA GLU A 499 2.10 43.97 5.02
C GLU A 499 2.88 43.68 3.74
N LEU A 500 2.33 44.05 2.57
CA LEU A 500 3.06 43.94 1.30
C LEU A 500 4.30 44.82 1.30
N GLN A 501 4.20 46.06 1.80
CA GLN A 501 5.35 46.96 1.91
C GLN A 501 6.42 46.43 2.88
N ASP A 502 6.00 45.80 3.99
CA ASP A 502 6.92 45.18 4.94
C ASP A 502 7.65 43.97 4.33
N LEU A 503 6.92 43.10 3.62
CA LEU A 503 7.51 41.97 2.89
C LEU A 503 8.48 42.43 1.79
N GLU A 504 8.15 43.49 1.06
CA GLU A 504 9.05 44.09 0.06
C GLU A 504 10.36 44.56 0.68
N ARG A 505 10.32 45.16 1.88
CA ARG A 505 11.54 45.56 2.62
C ARG A 505 12.34 44.36 3.07
N GLN A 506 11.70 43.33 3.61
CA GLN A 506 12.38 42.10 4.07
C GLN A 506 13.01 41.31 2.92
N THR A 507 12.48 41.43 1.70
CA THR A 507 13.00 40.76 0.50
C THR A 507 14.04 41.62 -0.26
N ALA A 508 14.33 42.84 0.23
CA ALA A 508 15.37 43.67 -0.35
C ALA A 508 16.76 43.16 0.09
N GLU A 509 17.59 42.75 -0.88
CA GLU A 509 19.01 42.50 -0.62
C GLU A 509 19.68 43.80 -0.18
N GLU A 510 20.26 43.82 1.02
CA GLU A 510 21.16 44.89 1.44
C GLU A 510 22.45 44.79 0.62
N GLU A 511 22.61 45.65 -0.38
CA GLU A 511 23.93 45.87 -1.00
C GLU A 511 24.86 46.51 0.05
N LEU A 512 25.62 45.68 0.76
CA LEU A 512 26.69 46.13 1.64
C LEU A 512 27.79 46.78 0.79
N ILE A 513 27.79 48.12 0.74
CA ILE A 513 28.84 48.89 0.09
C ILE A 513 30.13 48.73 0.89
N VAL A 514 31.05 47.90 0.41
CA VAL A 514 32.38 47.74 1.01
C VAL A 514 33.17 49.05 0.79
N PRO A 515 33.68 49.71 1.85
CA PRO A 515 34.45 50.93 1.70
C PRO A 515 35.67 50.73 0.80
N PRO A 516 35.98 51.65 -0.14
CA PRO A 516 37.13 51.51 -1.05
C PRO A 516 38.46 51.32 -0.32
N LEU A 517 38.60 51.90 0.88
CA LEU A 517 39.79 51.77 1.72
C LEU A 517 40.07 50.31 2.15
N ALA A 518 39.01 49.52 2.35
CA ALA A 518 39.11 48.10 2.71
C ALA A 518 39.49 47.22 1.51
N THR A 519 39.44 47.75 0.29
CA THR A 519 39.84 47.06 -0.96
C THR A 519 41.24 47.47 -1.46
N LEU A 520 41.91 48.40 -0.76
CA LEU A 520 43.26 48.84 -1.14
C LEU A 520 44.29 47.77 -0.78
N ASN A 521 44.74 47.00 -1.78
CA ASN A 521 45.78 45.99 -1.62
C ASN A 521 47.20 46.57 -1.47
N GLU A 522 47.42 47.86 -1.76
CA GLU A 522 48.77 48.46 -1.78
C GLU A 522 48.83 49.93 -1.35
N TRP A 523 49.88 50.26 -0.60
CA TRP A 523 50.31 51.64 -0.35
C TRP A 523 51.52 51.91 -1.25
N LYS A 524 51.36 52.78 -2.27
CA LYS A 524 52.46 53.13 -3.18
C LYS A 524 53.42 54.09 -2.47
N PHE A 525 54.64 53.62 -2.16
CA PHE A 525 55.73 54.46 -1.65
C PHE A 525 56.81 54.63 -2.72
N SER A 526 57.07 55.85 -3.16
CA SER A 526 58.21 56.17 -4.04
C SER A 526 59.41 56.55 -3.17
N SER A 527 60.34 55.62 -2.94
CA SER A 527 61.60 55.89 -2.24
C SER A 527 62.79 55.50 -3.10
N LYS A 528 63.85 56.32 -3.09
CA LYS A 528 65.13 56.03 -3.78
C LYS A 528 66.05 55.11 -2.96
N ILE A 529 65.60 54.64 -1.79
CA ILE A 529 66.38 53.77 -0.90
C ILE A 529 66.22 52.32 -1.38
N MET A 530 67.33 51.73 -1.86
CA MET A 530 67.38 50.35 -2.36
C MET A 530 66.76 49.31 -1.41
N ARG A 531 66.94 49.46 -0.09
CA ARG A 531 66.33 48.55 0.91
C ARG A 531 64.80 48.61 0.93
N ILE A 532 64.22 49.79 0.74
CA ILE A 532 62.77 49.98 0.67
C ILE A 532 62.23 49.44 -0.66
N GLU A 533 62.97 49.60 -1.75
CA GLU A 533 62.63 49.02 -3.05
C GLU A 533 62.63 47.49 -3.01
N VAL A 534 63.67 46.87 -2.42
CA VAL A 534 63.72 45.42 -2.21
C VAL A 534 62.55 44.95 -1.34
N GLY A 535 62.27 45.62 -0.20
CA GLY A 535 61.12 45.28 0.64
C GLY A 535 59.76 45.46 -0.06
N SER A 536 59.64 46.45 -0.96
CA SER A 536 58.45 46.63 -1.79
C SER A 536 58.28 45.52 -2.82
N LEU A 537 59.39 45.08 -3.45
CA LEU A 537 59.39 43.97 -4.39
C LEU A 537 59.07 42.64 -3.68
N GLU A 538 59.59 42.43 -2.48
CA GLU A 538 59.28 41.27 -1.63
C GLU A 538 57.81 41.25 -1.21
N ARG A 539 57.25 42.39 -0.77
CA ARG A 539 55.82 42.50 -0.42
C ARG A 539 54.90 42.31 -1.63
N HIS A 540 55.28 42.83 -2.79
CA HIS A 540 54.54 42.62 -4.03
C HIS A 540 54.65 41.16 -4.51
N LEU A 541 55.80 40.52 -4.27
CA LEU A 541 55.96 39.08 -4.51
C LEU A 541 55.02 38.29 -3.59
N ILE A 542 54.89 38.62 -2.30
CA ILE A 542 53.99 37.91 -1.38
C ILE A 542 52.52 38.06 -1.82
N SER A 543 52.07 39.27 -2.14
CA SER A 543 50.67 39.55 -2.50
C SER A 543 50.23 39.11 -3.89
N CYS A 544 51.15 38.90 -4.84
CA CYS A 544 50.75 38.57 -6.21
C CYS A 544 50.18 37.14 -6.37
N THR A 545 49.14 37.03 -7.19
CA THR A 545 48.43 35.76 -7.52
C THR A 545 48.67 35.30 -8.96
N ASN A 546 49.54 35.97 -9.73
CA ASN A 546 49.81 35.65 -11.14
C ASN A 546 51.25 35.17 -11.35
N ALA A 547 51.42 33.99 -11.96
CA ALA A 547 52.72 33.37 -12.23
C ALA A 547 53.65 34.22 -13.12
N ASN A 548 53.11 35.00 -14.06
CA ASN A 548 53.91 35.88 -14.92
C ASN A 548 54.44 37.09 -14.17
N THR A 549 53.66 37.62 -13.22
CA THR A 549 54.10 38.69 -12.32
C THR A 549 55.16 38.18 -11.36
N VAL A 550 54.98 36.98 -10.78
CA VAL A 550 56.01 36.28 -9.98
C VAL A 550 57.32 36.19 -10.77
N ARG A 551 57.28 35.73 -12.03
CA ARG A 551 58.46 35.63 -12.89
C ARG A 551 59.18 36.98 -13.04
N LYS A 552 58.45 38.05 -13.38
CA LYS A 552 59.02 39.41 -13.52
C LYS A 552 59.64 39.92 -12.23
N LEU A 553 59.03 39.64 -11.08
CA LEU A 553 59.53 40.06 -9.77
C LEU A 553 60.76 39.30 -9.35
N LEU A 554 60.81 37.99 -9.57
CA LEU A 554 61.99 37.18 -9.27
C LEU A 554 63.19 37.60 -10.14
N VAL A 555 62.98 37.92 -11.41
CA VAL A 555 64.06 38.46 -12.27
C VAL A 555 64.60 39.78 -11.72
N LYS A 556 63.72 40.70 -11.28
CA LYS A 556 64.13 41.97 -10.68
C LYS A 556 64.86 41.75 -9.35
N LEU A 557 64.34 40.89 -8.46
CA LEU A 557 64.96 40.57 -7.18
C LEU A 557 66.31 39.86 -7.34
N ALA A 558 66.46 38.97 -8.33
CA ALA A 558 67.72 38.32 -8.66
C ALA A 558 68.79 39.33 -9.09
N ALA A 559 68.40 40.35 -9.87
CA ALA A 559 69.31 41.42 -10.31
C ALA A 559 69.74 42.33 -9.16
N THR A 560 68.87 42.55 -8.17
CA THR A 560 69.15 43.40 -7.00
C THR A 560 69.92 42.66 -5.89
N ASN A 561 69.75 41.33 -5.75
CA ASN A 561 70.37 40.54 -4.69
C ASN A 561 70.72 39.10 -5.14
N PRO A 562 71.80 38.91 -5.92
CA PRO A 562 72.12 37.62 -6.55
C PRO A 562 72.64 36.54 -5.58
N THR A 563 73.08 36.91 -4.38
CA THR A 563 73.74 35.98 -3.45
C THR A 563 72.75 35.21 -2.58
N LYS A 564 71.53 35.72 -2.33
CA LYS A 564 70.50 35.05 -1.50
C LYS A 564 69.49 34.24 -2.33
N PRO A 565 69.01 33.09 -1.84
CA PRO A 565 67.91 32.38 -2.47
C PRO A 565 66.60 33.16 -2.32
N LEU A 566 65.90 33.35 -3.44
CA LEU A 566 64.73 34.23 -3.53
C LEU A 566 63.49 33.63 -2.86
N TRP A 567 63.51 32.35 -2.54
CA TRP A 567 62.42 31.69 -1.80
C TRP A 567 62.40 31.99 -0.30
N THR A 568 63.45 32.59 0.26
CA THR A 568 63.53 32.91 1.71
C THR A 568 62.71 34.14 2.10
N VAL A 569 62.07 34.81 1.13
CA VAL A 569 61.24 36.00 1.31
C VAL A 569 60.03 35.75 2.20
N ASN A 570 59.43 34.56 2.15
CA ASN A 570 58.31 34.20 3.01
C ASN A 570 58.53 32.83 3.67
N PRO A 571 58.71 32.76 5.00
CA PRO A 571 58.89 31.50 5.70
C PRO A 571 57.64 30.60 5.68
N SER A 572 56.45 31.14 5.38
CA SER A 572 55.21 30.36 5.32
C SER A 572 55.06 29.51 4.04
N TRP A 573 55.96 29.67 3.06
CA TRP A 573 55.96 28.87 1.83
C TRP A 573 56.57 27.50 2.06
N GLU A 574 55.82 26.65 2.73
CA GLU A 574 56.22 25.27 2.98
C GLU A 574 55.88 24.35 1.81
N ILE A 575 56.90 23.69 1.25
CA ILE A 575 56.76 22.66 0.23
C ILE A 575 57.02 21.30 0.86
N ALA A 576 56.22 20.29 0.57
CA ALA A 576 56.46 18.99 1.18
C ALA A 576 57.71 18.26 0.66
N THR A 577 58.24 17.44 1.56
CA THR A 577 59.60 16.90 1.61
C THR A 577 60.11 16.28 0.31
N PRO A 578 59.33 15.49 -0.46
CA PRO A 578 59.84 14.87 -1.68
C PRO A 578 60.21 15.89 -2.77
N ILE A 579 59.42 16.96 -2.91
CA ILE A 579 59.67 18.01 -3.90
C ILE A 579 60.80 18.92 -3.41
N LYS A 580 60.81 19.24 -2.12
CA LYS A 580 61.88 20.02 -1.50
C LYS A 580 63.25 19.35 -1.66
N SER A 581 63.34 18.05 -1.38
CA SER A 581 64.58 17.26 -1.54
C SER A 581 65.08 17.28 -2.99
N LEU A 582 64.17 17.11 -3.97
CA LEU A 582 64.51 17.19 -5.38
C LEU A 582 65.00 18.60 -5.78
N LEU A 583 64.29 19.66 -5.37
CA LEU A 583 64.69 21.03 -5.67
C LEU A 583 66.05 21.38 -5.08
N MET A 584 66.35 20.95 -3.85
CA MET A 584 67.65 21.22 -3.22
C MET A 584 68.81 20.46 -3.88
N SER A 585 68.52 19.36 -4.61
CA SER A 585 69.53 18.61 -5.37
C SER A 585 69.85 19.20 -6.76
N MET A 586 69.07 20.17 -7.23
CA MET A 586 69.28 20.85 -8.51
C MET A 586 70.38 21.92 -8.39
N GLN A 587 71.10 22.17 -9.48
CA GLN A 587 72.03 23.30 -9.56
C GLN A 587 71.29 24.62 -9.31
N ARG A 588 71.91 25.51 -8.53
CA ARG A 588 71.32 26.80 -8.19
C ARG A 588 71.11 27.63 -9.45
N GLY A 589 69.87 28.06 -9.66
CA GLY A 589 69.50 28.88 -10.81
C GLY A 589 68.04 29.30 -10.75
N PHE A 590 67.63 30.14 -11.71
CA PHE A 590 66.29 30.75 -11.74
C PHE A 590 65.15 29.72 -11.61
N LEU A 591 65.28 28.55 -12.26
CA LEU A 591 64.24 27.51 -12.21
C LEU A 591 64.02 26.96 -10.81
N GLN A 592 65.08 26.84 -10.00
CA GLN A 592 64.99 26.37 -8.62
C GLN A 592 64.20 27.38 -7.76
N ASP A 593 64.54 28.67 -7.89
CA ASP A 593 63.85 29.77 -7.19
C ASP A 593 62.39 29.90 -7.63
N PHE A 594 62.15 29.87 -8.94
CA PHE A 594 60.83 29.99 -9.54
C PHE A 594 59.91 28.82 -9.16
N ALA A 595 60.42 27.59 -9.20
CA ALA A 595 59.67 26.40 -8.80
C ALA A 595 59.29 26.43 -7.32
N TYR A 596 60.22 26.81 -6.44
CA TYR A 596 59.96 26.88 -5.00
C TYR A 596 58.85 27.90 -4.67
N VAL A 597 58.96 29.11 -5.23
CA VAL A 597 57.97 30.18 -4.98
C VAL A 597 56.60 29.83 -5.53
N LEU A 598 56.51 29.24 -6.74
CA LEU A 598 55.22 28.83 -7.31
C LEU A 598 54.55 27.70 -6.53
N LEU A 599 55.31 26.71 -6.06
CA LEU A 599 54.77 25.62 -5.24
C LEU A 599 54.26 26.13 -3.88
N GLY A 600 55.01 27.03 -3.23
CA GLY A 600 54.57 27.68 -2.00
C GLY A 600 53.30 28.51 -2.17
N LYS A 601 53.24 29.33 -3.24
CA LYS A 601 52.06 30.15 -3.55
C LYS A 601 50.84 29.34 -3.97
N ALA A 602 51.03 28.28 -4.75
CA ALA A 602 49.93 27.39 -5.11
C ALA A 602 49.30 26.77 -3.86
N ARG A 603 50.12 26.34 -2.89
CA ARG A 603 49.61 25.82 -1.60
C ARG A 603 48.89 26.89 -0.79
N GLU A 604 49.41 28.12 -0.75
CA GLU A 604 48.76 29.26 -0.09
C GLU A 604 47.38 29.58 -0.71
N MET A 605 47.26 29.55 -2.04
CA MET A 605 45.98 29.77 -2.73
C MET A 605 44.99 28.63 -2.53
N THR A 606 45.46 27.37 -2.55
CA THR A 606 44.62 26.22 -2.20
C THR A 606 44.07 26.35 -0.78
N ALA A 607 44.88 26.80 0.18
CA ALA A 607 44.43 27.03 1.56
C ALA A 607 43.41 28.18 1.69
N LYS A 608 43.35 29.11 0.72
CA LYS A 608 42.35 30.19 0.64
C LYS A 608 41.10 29.80 -0.16
N GLY A 609 41.04 28.58 -0.72
CA GLY A 609 39.95 28.13 -1.58
C GLY A 609 40.03 28.58 -3.05
N ASP A 610 41.13 29.23 -3.47
CA ASP A 610 41.34 29.60 -4.89
C ASP A 610 42.05 28.47 -5.65
N TYR A 611 41.30 27.41 -5.97
CA TYR A 611 41.83 26.24 -6.68
C TYR A 611 42.21 26.55 -8.13
N VAL A 612 41.44 27.42 -8.81
CA VAL A 612 41.68 27.78 -10.21
C VAL A 612 42.99 28.55 -10.36
N GLY A 613 43.24 29.52 -9.47
CA GLY A 613 44.51 30.24 -9.39
C GLY A 613 45.69 29.33 -9.08
N ALA A 614 45.52 28.39 -8.15
CA ALA A 614 46.55 27.41 -7.79
C ALA A 614 46.92 26.46 -8.94
N VAL A 615 45.93 25.91 -9.64
CA VAL A 615 46.15 25.07 -10.83
C VAL A 615 46.81 25.87 -11.96
N SER A 616 46.40 27.12 -12.17
CA SER A 616 47.02 28.02 -13.17
C SER A 616 48.50 28.25 -12.89
N MET A 617 48.87 28.56 -11.63
CA MET A 617 50.28 28.73 -11.24
C MET A 617 51.13 27.49 -11.48
N LEU A 618 50.66 26.32 -11.04
CA LEU A 618 51.40 25.07 -11.23
C LEU A 618 51.43 24.62 -12.70
N SER A 619 50.43 24.97 -13.50
CA SER A 619 50.43 24.69 -14.95
C SER A 619 51.52 25.49 -15.67
N VAL A 620 51.76 26.74 -15.26
CA VAL A 620 52.90 27.53 -15.76
C VAL A 620 54.23 26.88 -15.36
N LEU A 621 54.37 26.41 -14.11
CA LEU A 621 55.57 25.68 -13.68
C LEU A 621 55.79 24.40 -14.49
N LYS A 622 54.73 23.61 -14.71
CA LYS A 622 54.75 22.40 -15.54
C LYS A 622 55.25 22.72 -16.95
N SER A 623 54.74 23.77 -17.59
CA SER A 623 55.18 24.17 -18.93
C SER A 623 56.68 24.54 -18.97
N GLU A 624 57.19 25.15 -17.89
CA GLU A 624 58.60 25.51 -17.76
C GLU A 624 59.50 24.27 -17.65
N THR A 625 59.05 23.23 -16.94
CA THR A 625 59.77 21.93 -16.85
C THR A 625 59.76 21.12 -18.17
N GLN A 626 58.94 21.50 -19.15
CA GLN A 626 58.80 20.82 -20.44
C GLN A 626 59.53 21.52 -21.59
N ARG A 627 60.23 22.63 -21.33
CA ARG A 627 61.03 23.32 -22.36
C ARG A 627 62.14 22.42 -22.89
N GLN A 628 62.29 22.39 -24.23
CA GLN A 628 63.25 21.51 -24.92
C GLN A 628 64.70 21.67 -24.44
N GLU A 629 65.09 22.87 -23.98
CA GLU A 629 66.43 23.15 -23.44
C GLU A 629 66.69 22.53 -22.05
N LEU A 630 65.63 22.26 -21.28
CA LEU A 630 65.69 21.82 -19.88
C LEU A 630 65.17 20.38 -19.70
N SER A 631 64.39 19.86 -20.66
CA SER A 631 63.70 18.57 -20.60
C SER A 631 64.65 17.36 -20.58
N ASN A 632 65.89 17.52 -21.06
CA ASN A 632 66.89 16.45 -21.12
C ASN A 632 67.56 16.17 -19.76
N THR A 633 67.36 17.02 -18.75
CA THR A 633 67.86 16.79 -17.40
C THR A 633 66.91 15.90 -16.60
N ILE A 634 67.40 14.75 -16.13
CA ILE A 634 66.61 13.77 -15.35
C ILE A 634 65.92 14.41 -14.13
N MET A 635 66.56 15.39 -13.47
CA MET A 635 65.95 16.07 -12.32
C MET A 635 64.77 16.97 -12.71
N VAL A 636 64.80 17.58 -13.89
CA VAL A 636 63.72 18.46 -14.39
C VAL A 636 62.50 17.63 -14.81
N SER A 637 62.71 16.47 -15.43
CA SER A 637 61.61 15.55 -15.77
C SER A 637 60.95 14.94 -14.53
N LYS A 638 61.75 14.62 -13.49
CA LYS A 638 61.25 14.25 -12.15
C LYS A 638 60.40 15.35 -11.53
N LEU A 639 60.85 16.61 -11.60
CA LEU A 639 60.10 17.76 -11.07
C LEU A 639 58.76 17.93 -11.80
N GLY A 640 58.75 17.82 -13.13
CA GLY A 640 57.51 17.89 -13.92
C GLY A 640 56.50 16.79 -13.57
N LYS A 641 56.96 15.55 -13.30
CA LYS A 641 56.09 14.47 -12.79
C LYS A 641 55.50 14.80 -11.41
N LEU A 642 56.31 15.31 -10.47
CA LEU A 642 55.82 15.68 -9.13
C LEU A 642 54.83 16.85 -9.16
N VAL A 643 55.08 17.88 -9.97
CA VAL A 643 54.17 19.03 -10.14
C VAL A 643 52.82 18.58 -10.69
N ASN A 644 52.78 17.60 -11.60
CA ASN A 644 51.52 17.03 -12.10
C ASN A 644 50.70 16.37 -10.99
N TRP A 645 51.34 15.73 -10.01
CA TRP A 645 50.65 15.11 -8.88
C TRP A 645 50.16 16.15 -7.87
N GLU A 646 50.86 17.26 -7.67
CA GLU A 646 50.35 18.38 -6.88
C GLU A 646 49.13 19.02 -7.53
N ILE A 647 49.12 19.19 -8.87
CA ILE A 647 47.93 19.65 -9.59
C ILE A 647 46.75 18.68 -9.39
N LEU A 648 47.01 17.37 -9.46
CA LEU A 648 45.99 16.35 -9.23
C LEU A 648 45.44 16.44 -7.79
N LEU A 649 46.30 16.66 -6.79
CA LEU A 649 45.89 16.82 -5.41
C LEU A 649 44.94 18.00 -5.23
N ILE A 650 45.27 19.16 -5.80
CA ILE A 650 44.44 20.36 -5.69
C ILE A 650 43.06 20.13 -6.32
N GLN A 651 42.99 19.43 -7.46
CA GLN A 651 41.73 19.11 -8.13
C GLN A 651 40.89 18.09 -7.36
N ILE A 652 41.55 17.15 -6.66
CA ILE A 652 40.90 16.23 -5.74
C ILE A 652 40.32 17.01 -4.55
N THR A 653 41.09 17.91 -3.95
CA THR A 653 40.65 18.76 -2.82
C THR A 653 39.46 19.63 -3.23
N GLN A 654 39.52 20.28 -4.40
CA GLN A 654 38.41 21.06 -4.95
C GLN A 654 37.13 20.21 -5.08
N CYS A 655 37.25 18.99 -5.62
CA CYS A 655 36.11 18.08 -5.78
C CYS A 655 35.48 17.66 -4.44
N LEU A 656 36.29 17.53 -3.38
CA LEU A 656 35.83 17.14 -2.06
C LEU A 656 35.18 18.31 -1.30
N GLU A 657 35.72 19.53 -1.44
CA GLU A 657 35.18 20.72 -0.78
C GLU A 657 33.96 21.30 -1.50
N GLU A 658 33.89 21.23 -2.83
CA GLU A 658 32.78 21.76 -3.66
C GLU A 658 31.74 20.69 -4.06
N TRP A 659 31.55 19.64 -3.26
CA TRP A 659 30.87 18.37 -3.61
C TRP A 659 29.46 18.43 -4.26
N ASN A 660 28.78 19.57 -4.37
CA ASN A 660 27.49 19.70 -5.09
C ASN A 660 27.54 20.61 -6.33
N CYS A 661 28.70 21.17 -6.67
CA CYS A 661 28.87 22.07 -7.80
C CYS A 661 29.51 21.31 -8.99
N LYS A 662 28.92 21.40 -10.19
CA LYS A 662 29.44 20.74 -11.41
C LYS A 662 30.66 21.47 -12.00
N THR A 663 31.68 21.75 -11.19
CA THR A 663 32.83 22.58 -11.58
C THR A 663 33.92 21.81 -12.34
N LEU A 664 34.00 20.49 -12.19
CA LEU A 664 35.05 19.64 -12.78
C LEU A 664 34.48 18.44 -13.58
N ASP A 665 35.21 18.02 -14.61
CA ASP A 665 34.96 16.75 -15.30
C ASP A 665 35.43 15.56 -14.43
N LEU A 666 34.48 14.99 -13.70
CA LEU A 666 34.66 13.85 -12.80
C LEU A 666 35.25 12.62 -13.50
N GLN A 667 34.96 12.40 -14.79
CA GLN A 667 35.45 11.24 -15.54
C GLN A 667 36.93 11.41 -15.90
N SER A 668 37.33 12.60 -16.35
CA SER A 668 38.72 12.93 -16.62
C SER A 668 39.57 12.90 -15.33
N LEU A 669 39.02 13.41 -14.22
CA LEU A 669 39.68 13.35 -12.91
C LEU A 669 39.89 11.90 -12.46
N ALA A 670 38.87 11.05 -12.55
CA ALA A 670 38.95 9.63 -12.22
C ALA A 670 40.02 8.89 -13.03
N ASN A 671 40.12 9.17 -14.34
CA ASN A 671 41.13 8.58 -15.20
C ASN A 671 42.55 9.01 -14.81
N ARG A 672 42.75 10.28 -14.45
CA ARG A 672 44.05 10.77 -13.97
C ARG A 672 44.45 10.19 -12.60
N CYS A 673 43.49 9.98 -11.71
CA CYS A 673 43.72 9.25 -10.45
C CYS A 673 44.14 7.80 -10.71
N LYS A 674 43.47 7.09 -11.63
CA LYS A 674 43.85 5.72 -12.02
C LYS A 674 45.28 5.66 -12.57
N LEU A 675 45.64 6.57 -13.48
CA LEU A 675 46.99 6.64 -14.04
C LEU A 675 48.05 6.88 -12.95
N CYS A 676 47.77 7.75 -11.98
CA CYS A 676 48.65 7.98 -10.83
C CYS A 676 48.83 6.72 -9.96
N LEU A 677 47.76 5.95 -9.74
CA LEU A 677 47.80 4.71 -8.96
C LEU A 677 48.53 3.57 -9.69
N VAL A 678 48.44 3.49 -11.02
CA VAL A 678 49.21 2.54 -11.82
C VAL A 678 50.71 2.86 -11.77
N SER A 679 51.09 4.15 -11.72
CA SER A 679 52.50 4.55 -11.55
C SER A 679 53.10 4.13 -10.20
N LEU A 680 52.30 3.86 -9.16
CA LEU A 680 52.78 3.27 -7.89
C LEU A 680 53.13 1.78 -8.01
N GLN A 681 52.55 1.09 -9.00
CA GLN A 681 52.76 -0.34 -9.25
C GLN A 681 53.92 -0.60 -10.23
N SER A 682 54.32 0.40 -11.00
CA SER A 682 55.53 0.35 -11.83
C SER A 682 56.79 0.58 -10.99
N THR A 683 57.90 -0.08 -11.33
CA THR A 683 59.25 0.08 -10.75
C THR A 683 59.92 1.43 -11.08
N ASP A 684 59.13 2.52 -11.13
CA ASP A 684 59.61 3.88 -11.38
C ASP A 684 60.18 4.47 -10.07
N ASN A 685 61.39 5.02 -10.11
CA ASN A 685 62.11 5.61 -8.95
C ASN A 685 61.49 6.91 -8.37
N ILE A 686 60.21 7.18 -8.61
CA ILE A 686 59.50 8.39 -8.18
C ILE A 686 58.14 7.96 -7.64
N ILE A 687 57.89 8.23 -6.36
CA ILE A 687 56.69 7.78 -5.65
C ILE A 687 55.82 9.01 -5.32
N PRO A 688 54.51 9.01 -5.62
CA PRO A 688 53.61 10.09 -5.24
C PRO A 688 53.45 10.16 -3.71
N ARG A 689 53.11 11.34 -3.18
CA ARG A 689 52.88 11.51 -1.75
C ARG A 689 51.75 10.61 -1.26
N ILE A 690 51.82 10.21 0.01
CA ILE A 690 50.79 9.39 0.68
C ILE A 690 49.44 10.09 0.58
N GLU A 691 49.38 11.41 0.77
CA GLU A 691 48.16 12.23 0.66
C GLU A 691 47.50 12.12 -0.73
N VAL A 692 48.27 12.17 -1.82
CA VAL A 692 47.79 12.01 -3.20
C VAL A 692 47.23 10.60 -3.42
N SER A 693 47.94 9.60 -2.91
CA SER A 693 47.59 8.18 -3.04
C SER A 693 46.34 7.82 -2.22
N PHE A 694 46.22 8.39 -1.02
CA PHE A 694 45.12 8.18 -0.10
C PHE A 694 43.85 8.92 -0.55
N CYS A 695 43.97 10.18 -0.98
CA CYS A 695 42.83 10.94 -1.51
C CYS A 695 42.34 10.37 -2.87
N GLY A 696 43.25 9.89 -3.72
CA GLY A 696 42.90 9.17 -4.95
C GLY A 696 42.11 7.87 -4.69
N LYS A 697 42.44 7.11 -3.64
CA LYS A 697 41.66 5.94 -3.21
C LYS A 697 40.29 6.33 -2.66
N LYS A 698 40.19 7.41 -1.87
CA LYS A 698 38.91 7.94 -1.35
C LYS A 698 37.96 8.36 -2.47
N ILE A 699 38.43 9.09 -3.48
CA ILE A 699 37.62 9.44 -4.67
C ILE A 699 37.24 8.23 -5.50
N GLY A 700 38.14 7.24 -5.65
CA GLY A 700 37.80 5.99 -6.32
C GLY A 700 36.64 5.26 -5.64
N PHE A 701 36.63 5.21 -4.32
CA PHE A 701 35.55 4.62 -3.52
C PHE A 701 34.24 5.42 -3.64
N PHE A 702 34.35 6.75 -3.62
CA PHE A 702 33.24 7.70 -3.69
C PHE A 702 32.55 7.73 -5.07
N LEU A 703 33.30 7.72 -6.16
CA LEU A 703 32.77 7.56 -7.52
C LEU A 703 32.14 6.17 -7.72
N PHE A 704 32.70 5.13 -7.11
CA PHE A 704 32.11 3.78 -7.17
C PHE A 704 30.77 3.70 -6.43
N THR A 705 30.61 4.43 -5.32
CA THR A 705 29.38 4.43 -4.52
C THR A 705 28.28 5.35 -5.07
N PHE A 706 28.62 6.47 -5.71
CA PHE A 706 27.64 7.50 -6.07
C PHE A 706 27.37 7.69 -7.56
N THR A 707 28.29 7.35 -8.47
CA THR A 707 28.10 7.60 -9.93
C THR A 707 27.87 6.35 -10.77
N ASN A 708 28.10 5.14 -10.22
CA ASN A 708 27.88 3.87 -10.91
C ASN A 708 26.73 3.06 -10.29
N LYS A 709 25.51 3.60 -10.31
CA LYS A 709 24.33 2.72 -10.40
C LYS A 709 24.07 2.45 -11.88
N PRO A 710 24.33 1.24 -12.41
CA PRO A 710 23.82 0.89 -13.72
C PRO A 710 22.29 0.97 -13.70
N PRO A 711 21.63 1.36 -14.81
CA PRO A 711 20.18 1.27 -14.89
C PRO A 711 19.76 -0.18 -14.58
N PRO A 712 18.67 -0.41 -13.83
CA PRO A 712 18.25 -1.76 -13.50
C PRO A 712 17.92 -2.48 -14.81
N ARG A 713 18.72 -3.51 -15.14
CA ARG A 713 18.34 -4.49 -16.16
C ARG A 713 17.05 -5.15 -15.69
N ARG A 714 16.07 -5.21 -16.58
CA ARG A 714 14.84 -5.98 -16.43
C ARG A 714 15.17 -7.38 -15.93
N THR A 715 14.68 -7.71 -14.74
CA THR A 715 14.40 -9.09 -14.36
C THR A 715 12.99 -9.14 -13.84
N ASP A 716 12.14 -9.90 -14.53
CA ASP A 716 10.82 -10.31 -14.08
C ASP A 716 10.94 -11.00 -12.72
N SER A 717 10.40 -10.37 -11.68
CA SER A 717 9.73 -10.99 -10.53
C SER A 717 9.55 -9.94 -9.44
N GLY A 718 8.30 -9.60 -9.18
CA GLY A 718 7.94 -8.69 -8.10
C GLY A 718 8.28 -9.29 -6.73
N LYS A 719 9.07 -8.56 -5.95
CA LYS A 719 9.04 -8.56 -4.48
C LYS A 719 9.72 -7.28 -3.98
N LEU A 720 8.91 -6.28 -3.66
CA LEU A 720 9.30 -5.10 -2.90
C LEU A 720 9.68 -5.53 -1.48
N ARG A 721 10.92 -5.27 -1.07
CA ARG A 721 11.29 -5.14 0.35
C ARG A 721 11.80 -3.72 0.57
N SER A 722 11.03 -2.96 1.34
CA SER A 722 11.39 -1.68 1.93
C SER A 722 12.54 -1.86 2.91
N ASN A 723 13.63 -1.14 2.72
CA ASN A 723 14.55 -0.74 3.80
C ASN A 723 15.07 0.65 3.44
N ALA A 724 14.35 1.67 3.89
CA ALA A 724 14.81 3.04 3.92
C ALA A 724 15.61 3.23 5.22
N THR A 725 16.93 3.27 5.12
CA THR A 725 17.81 3.80 6.18
C THR A 725 18.16 5.24 5.84
N GLN A 726 17.89 6.12 6.79
CA GLN A 726 18.18 7.56 6.77
C GLN A 726 19.67 7.85 6.48
N PRO A 727 20.01 9.00 5.86
CA PRO A 727 21.41 9.42 5.72
C PRO A 727 21.88 10.03 7.05
N GLY A 728 22.53 9.21 7.88
CA GLY A 728 23.27 9.69 9.04
C GLY A 728 24.53 10.44 8.61
N ARG A 729 24.72 11.63 9.19
CA ARG A 729 26.02 12.30 9.33
C ARG A 729 27.07 11.26 9.74
N LEU A 730 28.02 10.96 8.86
CA LEU A 730 29.22 10.21 9.24
C LEU A 730 30.21 11.21 9.84
N GLU A 731 30.45 11.05 11.13
CA GLU A 731 31.49 11.71 11.92
C GLU A 731 32.86 11.49 11.26
N PHE A 732 33.40 12.56 10.69
CA PHE A 732 34.79 12.68 10.31
C PHE A 732 35.61 12.91 11.58
N ASP A 733 36.02 11.86 12.30
CA ASP A 733 37.13 12.00 13.27
C ASP A 733 37.83 10.70 13.72
N ASN A 734 37.38 9.51 13.32
CA ASN A 734 38.02 8.26 13.77
C ASN A 734 38.52 7.37 12.62
N VAL A 735 39.56 7.82 11.91
CA VAL A 735 40.50 6.91 11.23
C VAL A 735 41.91 7.55 11.24
N LEU A 736 42.51 7.66 12.42
CA LEU A 736 43.96 7.65 12.59
C LEU A 736 44.29 6.30 13.25
N GLY A 737 44.73 5.36 12.41
CA GLY A 737 45.14 4.00 12.76
C GLY A 737 45.82 3.34 11.58
#